data_AF-A0A250FC18-F1
#
_entry.id   AF-A0A250FC18-F1
#
_cell.length_a   1.000
_cell.length_b   1.000
_cell.length_c   1.000
_cell.angle_alpha   90.00
_cell.angle_beta   90.00
_cell.angle_gamma   90.00
#
_symmetry.space_group_name_H-M   'P 1'
#
loop_
_entity.id
_entity.type
_entity.pdbx_description
1 polymer ?
#
loop_
_entity_poly.entity_id
_entity_poly.type
_entity_poly.pdbx_seq_one_letter_code
_entity_poly.pdbx_strand_id
1 'polypeptide(L)'
;MTFKPFLYFFFLVLCPMLLLAQEDRDYEGRKTSEKESSVTFKSLRPKKKKDSITFTADAYKIITYTRDTTAIDTSISIAKYYQHNAWGKDMFGKMPFGNMGQPYNTLAYDFRQRTYLPQMGAEAKAQLYLTPEEVTYYYLPTPITQFTYKSGMEQGQTLDVLFSANLKPTTNIFIAYRGLRSLGKYQRALVSNGNFRAGVSYVSPNKKYTLFAHFANHDIDSQENGGMTTPRQFESGDKQFKNRAVIDMNLLDAENQRESKRYFLQHDFAFLRQRDSLSSYKQIRFRHLFMYETEYYAFGERAANAYLGAALVSSSLSDKMRLQKMHNRVGAELELPYLGRTFIFGNAYHYNYYFRNAYYVGGVLQRHQIKDTDLSIGLQWHKKVGGFSITAEGEQTFVGKMTGTQLKGTLSYALDAQNKLSAGAMLHSAMPNFNYLLYQSDYKNYNWDNYTSFGKENNQTLYADLQTQWGSVHLDLTNLNNYTYFKPQSTGQVAPAQYGGNIQYLQLKLQKEFVFGKFGLDNTLLYQQVVQDESVLNVPAFVTRNSFYFKSPLFNKAMILQTGIGLNYFSKYYANEYNPLLAEFQVQDAQKIGNYPMLDFFLNAKVRTMRIFFSLEQFHVPLSSLLPSVLGNPYHYYATPRQPYRDFIIRLGVKWNLFN
;
A
#
# COMPACT_ATOMS: atom_id res chain seq x y z
N MET A 1 9.92 20.45 37.85
CA MET A 1 11.33 20.04 37.78
C MET A 1 11.77 20.07 36.32
N THR A 2 12.60 21.07 36.02
CA THR A 2 13.38 21.38 34.80
C THR A 2 13.38 20.40 33.61
N PHE A 3 12.51 20.62 32.63
CA PHE A 3 12.65 20.18 31.23
C PHE A 3 13.22 21.33 30.40
N LYS A 4 14.55 21.55 30.42
CA LYS A 4 15.16 22.64 29.62
C LYS A 4 16.47 22.37 28.85
N PRO A 5 17.19 21.22 28.95
CA PRO A 5 18.40 21.09 28.12
C PRO A 5 18.21 20.34 26.79
N PHE A 6 17.13 19.57 26.59
CA PHE A 6 16.99 18.73 25.38
C PHE A 6 16.39 19.46 24.16
N LEU A 7 15.68 20.57 24.36
CA LEU A 7 15.04 21.32 23.26
C LEU A 7 16.06 22.15 22.44
N TYR A 8 17.17 22.57 23.06
CA TYR A 8 18.19 23.39 22.40
C TYR A 8 19.08 22.60 21.45
N PHE A 9 19.24 21.29 21.64
CA PHE A 9 20.00 20.45 20.70
C PHE A 9 19.21 20.13 19.43
N PHE A 10 17.88 20.10 19.51
CA PHE A 10 17.00 19.85 18.36
C PHE A 10 16.82 21.10 17.47
N PHE A 11 17.00 22.30 18.01
CA PHE A 11 16.88 23.56 17.27
C PHE A 11 18.16 23.98 16.53
N LEU A 12 19.31 23.35 16.82
CA LEU A 12 20.61 23.73 16.24
C LEU A 12 20.93 23.01 14.92
N VAL A 13 20.11 22.04 14.48
CA VAL A 13 20.28 21.30 13.21
C VAL A 13 19.34 21.81 12.11
N LEU A 14 18.46 22.78 12.39
CA LEU A 14 17.42 23.27 11.46
C LEU A 14 17.67 24.67 10.88
N CYS A 15 18.85 25.25 11.05
CA CYS A 15 19.16 26.58 10.51
C CYS A 15 20.09 26.49 9.28
N PRO A 16 19.59 26.63 8.03
CA PRO A 16 20.43 27.06 6.94
C PRO A 16 20.54 28.59 6.97
N MET A 17 21.76 29.10 7.11
CA MET A 17 22.07 30.51 6.89
C MET A 17 21.63 30.94 5.49
N LEU A 18 20.83 32.00 5.45
CA LEU A 18 20.62 32.84 4.28
C LEU A 18 21.93 33.56 3.95
N LEU A 19 22.61 33.17 2.88
CA LEU A 19 23.57 34.04 2.18
C LEU A 19 23.45 33.85 0.66
N LEU A 20 22.98 34.94 0.05
CA LEU A 20 23.17 35.46 -1.31
C LEU A 20 23.78 34.50 -2.34
N ALA A 21 22.96 34.15 -3.33
CA ALA A 21 23.41 33.65 -4.62
C ALA A 21 24.17 34.76 -5.35
N GLN A 22 25.45 34.52 -5.64
CA GLN A 22 26.21 35.28 -6.61
C GLN A 22 26.25 34.44 -7.90
N GLU A 23 25.69 35.02 -8.95
CA GLU A 23 25.74 34.54 -10.32
C GLU A 23 27.14 34.80 -10.87
N ASP A 24 27.83 33.76 -11.36
CA ASP A 24 29.08 33.95 -12.08
C ASP A 24 29.02 33.33 -13.48
N ARG A 25 29.46 34.17 -14.41
CA ARG A 25 29.35 34.11 -15.87
C ARG A 25 30.27 33.06 -16.50
N ASP A 26 29.91 32.72 -17.73
CA ASP A 26 30.69 31.97 -18.71
C ASP A 26 32.20 32.22 -18.68
N TYR A 27 32.96 31.14 -18.82
CA TYR A 27 34.33 31.19 -19.32
C TYR A 27 34.59 30.05 -20.32
N GLU A 28 34.71 30.43 -21.59
CA GLU A 28 35.34 29.65 -22.64
C GLU A 28 36.86 29.54 -22.41
N GLY A 29 37.41 28.37 -22.72
CA GLY A 29 38.75 28.23 -23.31
C GLY A 29 39.91 27.86 -22.37
N ARG A 30 40.39 26.61 -22.46
CA ARG A 30 41.68 26.28 -23.12
C ARG A 30 41.93 24.77 -23.11
N LYS A 31 42.33 24.25 -24.27
CA LYS A 31 42.95 22.93 -24.43
C LYS A 31 44.35 22.95 -23.84
N THR A 32 44.66 22.01 -22.98
CA THR A 32 46.04 21.57 -22.70
C THR A 32 46.09 20.05 -22.81
N SER A 33 46.95 19.60 -23.72
CA SER A 33 47.28 18.20 -23.93
C SER A 33 48.19 17.72 -22.79
N GLU A 34 47.75 16.74 -22.02
CA GLU A 34 48.64 15.86 -21.27
C GLU A 34 48.47 14.42 -21.78
N LYS A 35 49.59 13.89 -22.29
CA LYS A 35 49.76 12.50 -22.71
C LYS A 35 49.96 11.66 -21.45
N GLU A 36 48.95 10.88 -21.08
CA GLU A 36 49.15 9.70 -20.25
C GLU A 36 48.84 8.44 -21.07
N SER A 37 49.91 7.65 -21.27
CA SER A 37 49.88 6.37 -21.97
C SER A 37 49.17 5.31 -21.12
N SER A 38 47.94 4.95 -21.51
CA SER A 38 47.24 3.78 -20.96
C SER A 38 47.26 2.61 -21.96
N VAL A 39 47.74 1.47 -21.48
CA VAL A 39 47.84 0.21 -22.21
C VAL A 39 46.45 -0.26 -22.64
N THR A 40 46.23 -0.36 -23.96
CA THR A 40 44.94 -0.75 -24.54
C THR A 40 44.96 -2.23 -24.94
N PHE A 41 44.16 -3.07 -24.28
CA PHE A 41 43.88 -4.42 -24.77
C PHE A 41 42.87 -4.33 -25.93
N LYS A 42 43.34 -4.51 -27.18
CA LYS A 42 42.47 -4.62 -28.36
C LYS A 42 41.76 -5.97 -28.37
N SER A 43 40.43 -5.97 -28.26
CA SER A 43 39.63 -7.17 -28.50
C SER A 43 39.54 -7.49 -29.99
N LEU A 44 39.91 -8.70 -30.39
CA LEU A 44 39.85 -9.23 -31.78
C LEU A 44 38.45 -9.73 -32.19
N ARG A 45 37.36 -9.15 -31.67
CA ARG A 45 36.00 -9.53 -32.09
C ARG A 45 35.56 -8.69 -33.29
N PRO A 46 35.18 -9.28 -34.43
CA PRO A 46 34.71 -8.51 -35.58
C PRO A 46 33.47 -7.69 -35.19
N LYS A 47 33.54 -6.37 -35.40
CA LYS A 47 32.39 -5.45 -35.24
C LYS A 47 31.39 -5.73 -36.36
N LYS A 48 30.46 -6.64 -36.12
CA LYS A 48 29.23 -6.73 -36.92
C LYS A 48 28.51 -5.38 -36.78
N LYS A 49 28.21 -4.68 -37.90
CA LYS A 49 27.32 -3.52 -37.91
C LYS A 49 26.01 -3.95 -37.26
N LYS A 50 25.77 -3.45 -36.05
CA LYS A 50 24.50 -3.63 -35.36
C LYS A 50 23.55 -2.62 -35.98
N ASP A 51 22.74 -3.05 -36.94
CA ASP A 51 21.45 -2.40 -37.23
C ASP A 51 20.47 -2.71 -36.08
N SER A 52 20.88 -2.43 -34.84
CA SER A 52 20.02 -2.51 -33.68
C SER A 52 19.54 -1.10 -33.39
N ILE A 53 18.28 -0.81 -33.73
CA ILE A 53 17.57 0.31 -33.12
C ILE A 53 17.71 0.11 -31.60
N THR A 54 18.47 0.97 -30.93
CA THR A 54 18.61 0.93 -29.48
C THR A 54 17.32 1.42 -28.85
N PHE A 55 16.42 0.51 -28.50
CA PHE A 55 15.22 0.87 -27.75
C PHE A 55 15.62 1.37 -26.36
N THR A 56 15.20 2.60 -26.03
CA THR A 56 15.31 3.12 -24.66
C THR A 56 14.16 2.58 -23.82
N ALA A 57 14.30 2.60 -22.49
CA ALA A 57 13.25 2.15 -21.56
C ALA A 57 11.91 2.88 -21.79
N ASP A 58 11.97 4.10 -22.35
CA ASP A 58 10.80 4.93 -22.65
C ASP A 58 9.92 4.38 -23.77
N ALA A 59 10.46 3.51 -24.63
CA ALA A 59 9.69 2.84 -25.68
C ALA A 59 8.74 1.78 -25.11
N TYR A 60 8.99 1.29 -23.89
CA TYR A 60 8.18 0.27 -23.22
C TYR A 60 7.10 0.97 -22.38
N LYS A 61 5.84 0.77 -22.75
CA LYS A 61 4.70 1.42 -22.09
C LYS A 61 3.96 0.46 -21.18
N ILE A 62 3.65 0.94 -19.99
CA ILE A 62 2.72 0.37 -19.01
C ILE A 62 1.40 1.11 -19.17
N ILE A 63 0.29 0.39 -19.23
CA ILE A 63 -1.04 0.91 -19.53
C ILE A 63 -1.98 0.49 -18.40
N THR A 64 -2.69 1.43 -17.78
CA THR A 64 -3.75 1.13 -16.81
C THR A 64 -5.07 0.78 -17.54
N TYR A 65 -6.03 0.20 -16.83
CA TYR A 65 -7.36 -0.03 -17.41
C TYR A 65 -8.11 1.28 -17.75
N THR A 66 -7.76 2.39 -17.09
CA THR A 66 -8.22 3.76 -17.44
C THR A 66 -7.56 4.32 -18.70
N ARG A 67 -6.61 3.58 -19.28
CA ARG A 67 -5.80 3.91 -20.47
C ARG A 67 -4.75 4.99 -20.23
N ASP A 68 -4.36 5.22 -18.97
CA ASP A 68 -3.19 6.04 -18.67
C ASP A 68 -1.92 5.26 -18.98
N THR A 69 -0.97 5.93 -19.63
CA THR A 69 0.26 5.31 -20.10
C THR A 69 1.47 5.91 -19.41
N THR A 70 2.31 5.05 -18.84
CA THR A 70 3.60 5.43 -18.25
C THR A 70 4.73 4.61 -18.89
N ALA A 71 5.96 5.10 -18.86
CA ALA A 71 7.12 4.35 -19.33
C ALA A 71 7.66 3.42 -18.23
N ILE A 72 8.35 2.34 -18.62
CA ILE A 72 9.08 1.50 -17.67
C ILE A 72 10.23 2.30 -17.06
N ASP A 73 10.09 2.66 -15.79
CA ASP A 73 11.11 3.44 -15.10
C ASP A 73 12.23 2.56 -14.51
N THR A 74 13.42 2.64 -15.12
CA THR A 74 14.64 1.96 -14.66
C THR A 74 15.57 2.84 -13.80
N SER A 75 15.19 4.08 -13.50
CA SER A 75 15.98 5.03 -12.70
C SER A 75 16.26 4.53 -11.27
N ILE A 76 17.17 5.21 -10.57
CA ILE A 76 17.46 5.02 -9.15
C ILE A 76 17.13 6.31 -8.39
N SER A 77 16.30 6.21 -7.36
CA SER A 77 15.80 7.33 -6.56
C SER A 77 15.48 6.86 -5.14
N ILE A 78 15.41 7.83 -4.21
CA ILE A 78 15.02 7.55 -2.83
C ILE A 78 13.57 7.06 -2.73
N ALA A 79 12.67 7.56 -3.57
CA ALA A 79 11.29 7.07 -3.64
C ALA A 79 11.22 5.56 -4.01
N LYS A 80 12.11 5.09 -4.89
CA LYS A 80 12.20 3.66 -5.21
C LYS A 80 12.72 2.85 -4.03
N TYR A 81 13.67 3.38 -3.27
CA TYR A 81 14.13 2.75 -2.02
C TYR A 81 12.97 2.50 -1.04
N TYR A 82 12.08 3.47 -0.86
CA TYR A 82 10.91 3.30 0.02
C TYR A 82 9.93 2.20 -0.43
N GLN A 83 9.94 1.84 -1.71
CA GLN A 83 9.14 0.74 -2.26
C GLN A 83 9.84 -0.62 -2.17
N HIS A 84 11.08 -0.70 -1.65
CA HIS A 84 11.85 -1.95 -1.55
C HIS A 84 11.43 -2.84 -0.37
N ASN A 85 10.13 -3.03 -0.16
CA ASN A 85 9.57 -3.90 0.87
C ASN A 85 8.68 -5.01 0.24
N ALA A 86 8.03 -5.84 1.05
CA ALA A 86 7.15 -6.92 0.59
C ALA A 86 5.86 -6.39 -0.09
N TRP A 87 5.36 -5.24 0.34
CA TRP A 87 4.17 -4.60 -0.23
C TRP A 87 4.44 -3.98 -1.61
N GLY A 88 5.67 -3.50 -1.85
CA GLY A 88 6.04 -2.85 -3.10
C GLY A 88 5.52 -1.42 -3.24
N LYS A 89 5.02 -0.83 -2.16
CA LYS A 89 4.57 0.56 -2.05
C LYS A 89 5.30 1.29 -0.93
N ASP A 90 5.15 2.60 -0.86
CA ASP A 90 5.66 3.38 0.26
C ASP A 90 4.95 2.97 1.56
N MET A 91 5.72 2.65 2.62
CA MET A 91 5.23 2.26 3.93
C MET A 91 5.02 3.43 4.90
N PHE A 92 5.22 4.69 4.47
CA PHE A 92 4.96 5.84 5.32
C PHE A 92 3.51 5.86 5.81
N GLY A 93 3.31 6.06 7.12
CA GLY A 93 1.98 5.96 7.74
C GLY A 93 1.54 4.52 8.10
N LYS A 94 2.40 3.52 7.91
CA LYS A 94 2.17 2.12 8.30
C LYS A 94 3.29 1.61 9.21
N MET A 95 2.93 0.71 10.13
CA MET A 95 3.86 0.06 11.05
C MET A 95 3.85 -1.46 10.81
N PRO A 96 4.80 -2.01 10.05
CA PRO A 96 4.89 -3.45 9.79
C PRO A 96 5.17 -4.24 11.07
N PHE A 97 4.74 -5.50 11.10
CA PHE A 97 5.10 -6.45 12.15
C PHE A 97 6.53 -6.99 11.98
N GLY A 98 6.92 -7.85 12.93
CA GLY A 98 8.26 -8.44 13.00
C GLY A 98 8.64 -9.27 11.79
N ASN A 99 7.69 -9.99 11.16
CA ASN A 99 7.95 -10.81 9.97
C ASN A 99 7.49 -10.13 8.66
N MET A 100 8.06 -10.54 7.52
CA MET A 100 7.60 -10.11 6.20
C MET A 100 6.21 -10.68 5.89
N GLY A 101 5.35 -9.85 5.31
CA GLY A 101 4.00 -10.26 4.89
C GLY A 101 2.98 -10.41 6.03
N GLN A 102 3.41 -10.26 7.28
CA GLN A 102 2.49 -10.04 8.38
C GLN A 102 1.76 -8.69 8.25
N PRO A 103 0.65 -8.50 8.98
CA PRO A 103 -0.08 -7.25 9.04
C PRO A 103 0.75 -5.99 9.31
N TYR A 104 0.15 -4.87 8.95
CA TYR A 104 0.70 -3.53 9.15
C TYR A 104 -0.30 -2.74 9.98
N ASN A 105 0.14 -2.29 11.16
CA ASN A 105 -0.66 -1.36 11.94
C ASN A 105 -0.73 0.01 11.24
N THR A 106 -1.80 0.76 11.46
CA THR A 106 -2.02 2.05 10.79
C THR A 106 -1.54 3.19 11.68
N LEU A 107 -0.56 3.96 11.20
CA LEU A 107 -0.10 5.20 11.85
C LEU A 107 -0.81 6.44 11.27
N ALA A 108 -1.37 6.32 10.06
CA ALA A 108 -2.11 7.36 9.38
C ALA A 108 -3.20 6.74 8.51
N TYR A 109 -4.44 7.17 8.71
CA TYR A 109 -5.58 6.75 7.88
C TYR A 109 -5.67 7.60 6.61
N ASP A 110 -6.11 7.00 5.52
CA ASP A 110 -6.45 7.69 4.26
C ASP A 110 -7.95 7.47 4.00
N PHE A 111 -8.72 8.55 4.07
CA PHE A 111 -10.16 8.52 3.80
C PHE A 111 -10.52 9.00 2.39
N ARG A 112 -9.54 9.41 1.58
CA ARG A 112 -9.74 9.80 0.16
C ARG A 112 -9.90 8.60 -0.77
N GLN A 113 -9.47 7.41 -0.34
CA GLN A 113 -9.52 6.17 -1.13
C GLN A 113 -10.29 5.08 -0.38
N ARG A 114 -11.62 5.05 -0.57
CA ARG A 114 -12.52 4.01 -0.04
C ARG A 114 -13.21 3.28 -1.18
N THR A 115 -13.35 1.96 -1.06
CA THR A 115 -14.11 1.16 -2.02
C THR A 115 -15.59 1.44 -1.86
N TYR A 116 -16.32 1.60 -2.96
CA TYR A 116 -17.76 1.88 -2.91
C TYR A 116 -18.57 0.71 -2.35
N LEU A 117 -18.23 -0.51 -2.77
CA LEU A 117 -18.78 -1.74 -2.20
C LEU A 117 -17.94 -2.16 -0.97
N PRO A 118 -18.58 -2.51 0.16
CA PRO A 118 -17.88 -2.99 1.35
C PRO A 118 -17.12 -4.30 1.10
N GLN A 119 -16.04 -4.51 1.85
CA GLN A 119 -15.16 -5.66 1.73
C GLN A 119 -15.57 -6.79 2.69
N MET A 120 -14.99 -7.99 2.50
CA MET A 120 -15.28 -9.16 3.32
C MET A 120 -14.87 -9.00 4.79
N GLY A 121 -13.85 -8.18 5.07
CA GLY A 121 -13.13 -8.15 6.33
C GLY A 121 -11.74 -8.81 6.21
N ALA A 122 -11.15 -9.14 7.35
CA ALA A 122 -9.76 -9.59 7.46
C ALA A 122 -8.78 -8.58 6.83
N GLU A 123 -9.07 -7.28 6.98
CA GLU A 123 -8.40 -6.18 6.26
C GLU A 123 -6.90 -6.11 6.54
N ALA A 124 -6.46 -6.58 7.71
CA ALA A 124 -5.04 -6.67 8.06
C ALA A 124 -4.24 -7.53 7.05
N LYS A 125 -4.90 -8.45 6.34
CA LYS A 125 -4.30 -9.30 5.29
C LYS A 125 -4.51 -8.77 3.88
N ALA A 126 -5.39 -7.79 3.67
CA ALA A 126 -5.58 -7.18 2.35
C ALA A 126 -4.34 -6.40 1.86
N GLN A 127 -3.36 -6.14 2.74
CA GLN A 127 -2.19 -5.33 2.39
C GLN A 127 -1.40 -5.87 1.20
N LEU A 128 -1.21 -7.20 1.09
CA LEU A 128 -0.49 -7.83 -0.02
C LEU A 128 -1.38 -8.20 -1.21
N TYR A 129 -2.68 -7.91 -1.12
CA TYR A 129 -3.65 -8.13 -2.18
C TYR A 129 -3.50 -7.06 -3.26
N LEU A 130 -3.59 -7.47 -4.53
CA LEU A 130 -3.53 -6.58 -5.68
C LEU A 130 -4.94 -6.25 -6.15
N THR A 131 -5.34 -4.99 -6.06
CA THR A 131 -6.62 -4.49 -6.56
C THR A 131 -6.71 -4.59 -8.09
N PRO A 132 -7.93 -4.58 -8.68
CA PRO A 132 -8.11 -4.53 -10.13
C PRO A 132 -7.36 -3.37 -10.79
N GLU A 133 -7.34 -2.21 -10.12
CA GLU A 133 -6.72 -0.97 -10.58
C GLU A 133 -5.19 -1.07 -10.69
N GLU A 134 -4.58 -1.97 -9.90
CA GLU A 134 -3.13 -2.18 -9.86
C GLU A 134 -2.62 -3.16 -10.92
N VAL A 135 -3.52 -3.87 -11.61
CA VAL A 135 -3.14 -4.75 -12.71
C VAL A 135 -2.94 -3.91 -13.98
N THR A 136 -1.70 -3.93 -14.48
CA THR A 136 -1.29 -3.16 -15.67
C THR A 136 -1.17 -4.02 -16.91
N TYR A 137 -1.37 -3.39 -18.06
CA TYR A 137 -1.19 -3.95 -19.41
C TYR A 137 0.03 -3.32 -20.08
N TYR A 138 0.46 -3.86 -21.22
CA TYR A 138 1.73 -3.45 -21.81
C TYR A 138 1.63 -3.20 -23.32
N TYR A 139 2.46 -2.28 -23.79
CA TYR A 139 2.79 -2.11 -25.21
C TYR A 139 4.30 -2.05 -25.36
N LEU A 140 4.86 -3.06 -26.02
CA LEU A 140 6.29 -3.34 -25.97
C LEU A 140 6.88 -3.47 -27.39
N PRO A 141 8.03 -2.84 -27.68
CA PRO A 141 8.73 -3.04 -28.94
C PRO A 141 9.32 -4.47 -29.05
N THR A 142 9.77 -5.04 -27.93
CA THR A 142 10.23 -6.43 -27.83
C THR A 142 9.77 -7.06 -26.51
N PRO A 143 9.77 -8.39 -26.37
CA PRO A 143 9.37 -9.05 -25.12
C PRO A 143 10.20 -8.59 -23.92
N ILE A 144 9.53 -8.47 -22.77
CA ILE A 144 10.20 -8.12 -21.51
C ILE A 144 10.08 -9.25 -20.49
N THR A 145 11.13 -9.40 -19.69
CA THR A 145 11.08 -10.16 -18.44
C THR A 145 11.54 -9.26 -17.31
N GLN A 146 10.71 -9.06 -16.29
CA GLN A 146 11.12 -8.43 -15.04
C GLN A 146 11.26 -9.50 -13.98
N PHE A 147 12.39 -9.48 -13.28
CA PHE A 147 12.69 -10.42 -12.20
C PHE A 147 13.09 -9.63 -10.96
N THR A 148 12.45 -9.91 -9.83
CA THR A 148 12.82 -9.36 -8.53
C THR A 148 12.99 -10.49 -7.53
N TYR A 149 14.11 -10.50 -6.83
CA TYR A 149 14.40 -11.40 -5.72
C TYR A 149 14.76 -10.61 -4.47
N LYS A 150 14.32 -11.07 -3.30
CA LYS A 150 14.71 -10.54 -1.99
C LYS A 150 14.85 -11.66 -0.97
N SER A 151 15.82 -11.57 -0.08
CA SER A 151 15.94 -12.48 1.07
C SER A 151 14.82 -12.26 2.11
N GLY A 152 14.39 -13.32 2.78
CA GLY A 152 13.38 -13.30 3.85
C GLY A 152 13.92 -12.83 5.21
N MET A 153 13.25 -13.25 6.29
CA MET A 153 13.68 -13.06 7.68
C MET A 153 14.72 -14.12 8.11
N GLU A 154 14.34 -15.15 8.85
CA GLU A 154 15.23 -16.26 9.21
C GLU A 154 15.40 -17.22 8.03
N GLN A 155 14.26 -17.63 7.46
CA GLN A 155 14.20 -18.49 6.28
C GLN A 155 13.16 -17.95 5.29
N GLY A 156 13.44 -18.14 4.00
CA GLY A 156 12.54 -17.84 2.90
C GLY A 156 12.98 -16.66 2.02
N GLN A 157 12.14 -16.34 1.04
CA GLN A 157 12.43 -15.36 0.00
C GLN A 157 11.16 -14.71 -0.54
N THR A 158 11.33 -13.55 -1.17
CA THR A 158 10.32 -12.93 -2.04
C THR A 158 10.80 -13.01 -3.49
N LEU A 159 9.92 -13.45 -4.37
CA LEU A 159 10.13 -13.54 -5.81
C LEU A 159 8.99 -12.79 -6.52
N ASP A 160 9.29 -11.94 -7.49
CA ASP A 160 8.30 -11.32 -8.39
C ASP A 160 8.82 -11.42 -9.82
N VAL A 161 8.09 -12.15 -10.66
CA VAL A 161 8.42 -12.37 -12.06
C VAL A 161 7.27 -11.88 -12.93
N LEU A 162 7.60 -11.13 -13.98
CA LEU A 162 6.68 -10.71 -15.03
C LEU A 162 7.29 -11.04 -16.38
N PHE A 163 6.52 -11.72 -17.23
CA PHE A 163 6.79 -11.86 -18.65
C PHE A 163 5.68 -11.17 -19.44
N SER A 164 6.03 -10.38 -20.44
CA SER A 164 5.05 -9.81 -21.36
C SER A 164 5.60 -9.71 -22.78
N ALA A 165 4.74 -9.98 -23.76
CA ALA A 165 5.09 -9.97 -25.18
C ALA A 165 3.90 -9.53 -26.04
N ASN A 166 4.20 -8.83 -27.12
CA ASN A 166 3.23 -8.54 -28.18
C ASN A 166 3.17 -9.75 -29.13
N LEU A 167 2.02 -10.44 -29.21
CA LEU A 167 1.79 -11.48 -30.23
C LEU A 167 1.59 -10.85 -31.61
N LYS A 168 0.97 -9.66 -31.62
CA LYS A 168 0.83 -8.74 -32.76
C LYS A 168 1.01 -7.31 -32.22
N PRO A 169 1.27 -6.29 -33.06
CA PRO A 169 1.32 -4.90 -32.61
C PRO A 169 0.02 -4.43 -31.91
N THR A 170 -1.09 -5.12 -32.17
CA THR A 170 -2.42 -4.87 -31.61
C THR A 170 -2.76 -5.71 -30.38
N THR A 171 -1.99 -6.75 -30.06
CA THR A 171 -2.33 -7.75 -29.03
C THR A 171 -1.13 -8.03 -28.14
N ASN A 172 -1.23 -7.70 -26.86
CA ASN A 172 -0.22 -7.99 -25.84
C ASN A 172 -0.76 -9.01 -24.86
N ILE A 173 0.11 -9.91 -24.40
CA ILE A 173 -0.16 -10.81 -23.29
C ILE A 173 0.85 -10.57 -22.17
N PHE A 174 0.46 -10.88 -20.94
CA PHE A 174 1.39 -10.97 -19.82
C PHE A 174 1.04 -12.11 -18.89
N ILE A 175 2.06 -12.64 -18.23
CA ILE A 175 1.96 -13.57 -17.10
C ILE A 175 2.88 -13.05 -16.02
N ALA A 176 2.42 -13.00 -14.79
CA ALA A 176 3.22 -12.64 -13.65
C ALA A 176 2.87 -13.46 -12.41
N TYR A 177 3.88 -13.69 -11.60
CA TYR A 177 3.76 -14.37 -10.32
C TYR A 177 4.62 -13.67 -9.28
N ARG A 178 4.01 -13.32 -8.15
CA ARG A 178 4.70 -12.89 -6.95
C ARG A 178 4.50 -13.94 -5.86
N GLY A 179 5.59 -14.46 -5.33
CA GLY A 179 5.60 -15.41 -4.24
C GLY A 179 6.41 -14.86 -3.07
N LEU A 180 5.90 -15.02 -1.86
CA LEU A 180 6.59 -14.68 -0.63
C LEU A 180 6.40 -15.81 0.36
N ARG A 181 7.49 -16.28 0.96
CA ARG A 181 7.43 -17.16 2.12
C ARG A 181 8.47 -16.67 3.11
N SER A 182 8.08 -16.45 4.35
CA SER A 182 9.00 -15.97 5.37
C SER A 182 8.69 -16.55 6.73
N LEU A 183 9.69 -17.18 7.35
CA LEU A 183 9.64 -17.63 8.74
C LEU A 183 10.15 -16.50 9.65
N GLY A 184 9.27 -16.03 10.55
CA GLY A 184 9.62 -15.04 11.57
C GLY A 184 10.44 -15.63 12.73
N LYS A 185 10.94 -14.76 13.62
CA LYS A 185 11.77 -15.16 14.77
C LYS A 185 10.98 -15.75 15.95
N TYR A 186 9.72 -15.36 16.09
CA TYR A 186 8.83 -15.80 17.16
C TYR A 186 8.12 -17.09 16.75
N GLN A 187 7.63 -17.86 17.74
CA GLN A 187 6.77 -19.00 17.46
C GLN A 187 5.52 -18.56 16.68
N ARG A 188 5.03 -19.45 15.81
CA ARG A 188 3.80 -19.27 15.02
C ARG A 188 3.76 -17.93 14.27
N ALA A 189 4.86 -17.61 13.59
CA ALA A 189 5.02 -16.38 12.81
C ALA A 189 5.38 -16.64 11.34
N LEU A 190 5.07 -17.82 10.79
CA LEU A 190 5.26 -18.12 9.36
C LEU A 190 4.18 -17.42 8.52
N VAL A 191 4.59 -16.78 7.42
CA VAL A 191 3.68 -16.24 6.42
C VAL A 191 4.06 -16.75 5.03
N SER A 192 3.05 -17.14 4.25
CA SER A 192 3.14 -17.49 2.84
C SER A 192 2.16 -16.63 2.05
N ASN A 193 2.57 -16.13 0.89
CA ASN A 193 1.70 -15.39 -0.02
C ASN A 193 1.99 -15.74 -1.48
N GLY A 194 0.95 -16.11 -2.21
CA GLY A 194 0.93 -16.27 -3.65
C GLY A 194 0.09 -15.19 -4.34
N ASN A 195 0.58 -14.73 -5.50
CA ASN A 195 -0.01 -13.66 -6.29
C ASN A 195 0.19 -13.97 -7.77
N PHE A 196 -0.74 -14.71 -8.39
CA PHE A 196 -0.71 -15.04 -9.80
C PHE A 196 -1.60 -14.09 -10.60
N ARG A 197 -1.10 -13.62 -11.75
CA ARG A 197 -1.87 -12.79 -12.69
C ARG A 197 -1.51 -13.13 -14.13
N ALA A 198 -2.52 -13.26 -14.97
CA ALA A 198 -2.35 -13.42 -16.42
C ALA A 198 -3.40 -12.59 -17.13
N GLY A 199 -3.02 -11.96 -18.24
CA GLY A 199 -3.93 -11.08 -18.94
C GLY A 199 -3.55 -10.81 -20.38
N VAL A 200 -4.49 -10.16 -21.07
CA VAL A 200 -4.40 -9.77 -22.46
C VAL A 200 -4.91 -8.34 -22.62
N SER A 201 -4.24 -7.58 -23.49
CA SER A 201 -4.79 -6.34 -24.02
C SER A 201 -4.87 -6.41 -25.54
N TYR A 202 -5.95 -5.85 -26.09
CA TYR A 202 -6.17 -5.78 -27.52
C TYR A 202 -6.63 -4.40 -27.93
N VAL A 203 -6.02 -3.84 -28.97
CA VAL A 203 -6.43 -2.60 -29.61
C VAL A 203 -6.62 -2.88 -31.10
N SER A 204 -7.84 -2.75 -31.59
CA SER A 204 -8.15 -2.96 -33.00
C SER A 204 -7.30 -2.07 -33.93
N PRO A 205 -6.98 -2.52 -35.18
CA PRO A 205 -6.16 -1.73 -36.11
C PRO A 205 -6.71 -0.33 -36.42
N ASN A 206 -8.04 -0.18 -36.43
CA ASN A 206 -8.72 1.10 -36.62
C ASN A 206 -8.86 1.93 -35.33
N LYS A 207 -8.31 1.44 -34.21
CA LYS A 207 -8.34 2.02 -32.86
C LYS A 207 -9.75 2.24 -32.27
N LYS A 208 -10.79 1.64 -32.86
CA LYS A 208 -12.17 1.82 -32.38
C LYS A 208 -12.50 0.94 -31.18
N TYR A 209 -12.05 -0.30 -31.20
CA TYR A 209 -12.26 -1.27 -30.14
C TYR A 209 -10.99 -1.45 -29.31
N THR A 210 -11.14 -1.41 -27.98
CA THR A 210 -10.09 -1.76 -27.01
C THR A 210 -10.63 -2.75 -25.99
N LEU A 211 -9.80 -3.73 -25.62
CA LEU A 211 -10.12 -4.78 -24.68
C LEU A 211 -8.98 -4.95 -23.69
N PHE A 212 -9.33 -5.09 -22.42
CA PHE A 212 -8.44 -5.39 -21.30
C PHE A 212 -9.07 -6.53 -20.51
N ALA A 213 -8.38 -7.66 -20.40
CA ALA A 213 -8.86 -8.78 -19.63
C ALA A 213 -7.74 -9.39 -18.80
N HIS A 214 -8.04 -9.79 -17.57
CA HIS A 214 -7.10 -10.54 -16.75
C HIS A 214 -7.80 -11.48 -15.78
N PHE A 215 -7.07 -12.52 -15.42
CA PHE A 215 -7.34 -13.37 -14.27
C PHE A 215 -6.30 -13.08 -13.19
N ALA A 216 -6.74 -12.98 -11.94
CA ALA A 216 -5.86 -12.84 -10.78
C ALA A 216 -6.27 -13.85 -9.69
N ASN A 217 -5.29 -14.54 -9.13
CA ASN A 217 -5.45 -15.43 -7.99
C ASN A 217 -4.48 -15.02 -6.89
N HIS A 218 -4.99 -14.91 -5.67
CA HIS A 218 -4.25 -14.49 -4.50
C HIS A 218 -4.51 -15.45 -3.35
N ASP A 219 -3.45 -15.83 -2.65
CA ASP A 219 -3.51 -16.65 -1.44
C ASP A 219 -2.56 -16.10 -0.39
N ILE A 220 -3.00 -16.04 0.86
CA ILE A 220 -2.18 -15.73 2.03
C ILE A 220 -2.48 -16.77 3.08
N ASP A 221 -1.45 -17.49 3.51
CA ASP A 221 -1.50 -18.36 4.67
C ASP A 221 -0.63 -17.76 5.77
N SER A 222 -1.09 -17.79 7.02
CA SER A 222 -0.28 -17.33 8.15
C SER A 222 -0.52 -18.20 9.38
N GLN A 223 0.58 -18.49 10.08
CA GLN A 223 0.51 -18.89 11.48
C GLN A 223 0.31 -17.64 12.32
N GLU A 224 -0.53 -17.76 13.34
CA GLU A 224 -0.89 -16.67 14.25
C GLU A 224 -0.48 -17.03 15.67
N ASN A 225 0.12 -16.07 16.38
CA ASN A 225 0.63 -16.27 17.74
C ASN A 225 -0.10 -15.46 18.82
N GLY A 226 -1.00 -14.55 18.43
CA GLY A 226 -1.75 -13.69 19.35
C GLY A 226 -0.89 -12.75 20.19
N GLY A 227 0.39 -12.57 19.84
CA GLY A 227 1.36 -11.79 20.61
C GLY A 227 1.83 -12.45 21.91
N MET A 228 2.72 -11.76 22.61
CA MET A 228 3.40 -12.28 23.80
C MET A 228 2.47 -12.26 25.03
N THR A 229 2.54 -13.28 25.86
CA THR A 229 1.84 -13.32 27.16
C THR A 229 2.53 -12.43 28.19
N THR A 230 3.87 -12.40 28.17
CA THR A 230 4.71 -11.72 29.17
C THR A 230 5.67 -10.73 28.49
N PRO A 231 5.30 -9.44 28.35
CA PRO A 231 6.14 -8.42 27.70
C PRO A 231 7.56 -8.29 28.26
N ARG A 232 7.74 -8.55 29.57
CA ARG A 232 9.05 -8.50 30.24
C ARG A 232 10.09 -9.43 29.62
N GLN A 233 9.67 -10.56 29.01
CA GLN A 233 10.59 -11.47 28.33
C GLN A 233 11.30 -10.80 27.14
N PHE A 234 10.63 -9.87 26.46
CA PHE A 234 11.25 -9.06 25.42
C PHE A 234 12.00 -7.85 26.00
N GLU A 235 11.35 -7.13 26.92
CA GLU A 235 11.82 -5.85 27.43
C GLU A 235 13.05 -5.93 28.31
N SER A 236 13.29 -7.05 29.01
CA SER A 236 14.47 -7.19 29.88
C SER A 236 15.78 -7.17 29.10
N GLY A 237 15.76 -7.60 27.84
CA GLY A 237 16.97 -7.78 27.04
C GLY A 237 17.85 -8.94 27.51
N ASP A 238 17.33 -9.84 28.36
CA ASP A 238 18.08 -10.98 28.89
C ASP A 238 18.59 -11.89 27.79
N LYS A 239 19.76 -12.51 28.02
CA LYS A 239 20.42 -13.39 27.05
C LYS A 239 19.53 -14.57 26.62
N GLN A 240 18.73 -15.12 27.53
CA GLN A 240 17.85 -16.26 27.24
C GLN A 240 16.76 -15.91 26.22
N PHE A 241 16.25 -14.69 26.22
CA PHE A 241 15.17 -14.25 25.33
C PHE A 241 15.67 -13.57 24.04
N LYS A 242 17.00 -13.56 23.80
CA LYS A 242 17.55 -13.16 22.49
C LYS A 242 17.13 -14.13 21.39
N ASN A 243 17.01 -15.41 21.73
CA ASN A 243 16.30 -16.35 20.88
C ASN A 243 14.79 -16.12 21.04
N ARG A 244 14.15 -15.46 20.06
CA ARG A 244 12.74 -15.08 20.15
C ARG A 244 11.79 -16.28 20.13
N ALA A 245 12.27 -17.46 19.75
CA ALA A 245 11.48 -18.68 19.76
C ALA A 245 11.17 -19.21 21.17
N VAL A 246 11.82 -18.73 22.23
CA VAL A 246 11.51 -19.15 23.63
C VAL A 246 10.54 -18.20 24.34
N ILE A 247 10.11 -17.13 23.69
CA ILE A 247 9.15 -16.17 24.27
C ILE A 247 7.76 -16.78 24.21
N ASP A 248 7.01 -16.65 25.30
CA ASP A 248 5.68 -17.24 25.45
C ASP A 248 4.64 -16.46 24.62
N MET A 249 3.87 -17.19 23.83
CA MET A 249 2.83 -16.67 22.92
C MET A 249 1.44 -17.04 23.41
N ASN A 250 0.43 -16.22 23.09
CA ASN A 250 -0.97 -16.52 23.45
C ASN A 250 -1.52 -17.72 22.66
N LEU A 251 -1.13 -17.88 21.40
CA LEU A 251 -1.62 -18.93 20.50
C LEU A 251 -0.45 -19.78 19.98
N LEU A 252 -0.61 -21.11 20.02
CA LEU A 252 0.44 -22.07 19.64
C LEU A 252 0.07 -22.95 18.44
N ASP A 253 -1.19 -22.93 18.00
CA ASP A 253 -1.73 -23.78 16.94
C ASP A 253 -2.74 -23.04 16.04
N ALA A 254 -2.85 -21.72 16.18
CA ALA A 254 -3.73 -20.89 15.35
C ALA A 254 -3.14 -20.61 13.96
N GLU A 255 -3.97 -20.78 12.94
CA GLU A 255 -3.65 -20.54 11.54
C GLU A 255 -4.82 -19.83 10.87
N ASN A 256 -4.51 -19.03 9.86
CA ASN A 256 -5.55 -18.48 8.99
C ASN A 256 -5.10 -18.45 7.53
N GLN A 257 -6.11 -18.37 6.68
CA GLN A 257 -5.98 -18.38 5.24
C GLN A 257 -6.91 -17.33 4.64
N ARG A 258 -6.41 -16.52 3.70
CA ARG A 258 -7.21 -15.62 2.87
C ARG A 258 -6.92 -15.93 1.40
N GLU A 259 -7.98 -16.18 0.63
CA GLU A 259 -7.88 -16.41 -0.81
C GLU A 259 -8.78 -15.45 -1.58
N SER A 260 -8.38 -15.09 -2.80
CA SER A 260 -9.22 -14.40 -3.77
C SER A 260 -8.97 -14.89 -5.20
N LYS A 261 -10.05 -15.08 -5.95
CA LYS A 261 -10.05 -15.39 -7.39
C LYS A 261 -10.87 -14.35 -8.13
N ARG A 262 -10.22 -13.61 -9.03
CA ARG A 262 -10.82 -12.50 -9.78
C ARG A 262 -10.71 -12.69 -11.29
N TYR A 263 -11.82 -12.43 -11.96
CA TYR A 263 -11.93 -12.29 -13.41
C TYR A 263 -12.30 -10.85 -13.72
N PHE A 264 -11.54 -10.21 -14.59
CA PHE A 264 -11.75 -8.82 -15.00
C PHE A 264 -11.81 -8.73 -16.51
N LEU A 265 -12.78 -7.97 -17.01
CA LEU A 265 -12.99 -7.68 -18.42
C LEU A 265 -13.46 -6.23 -18.55
N GLN A 266 -12.69 -5.40 -19.26
CA GLN A 266 -13.17 -4.11 -19.74
C GLN A 266 -13.03 -4.05 -21.24
N HIS A 267 -14.08 -3.58 -21.91
CA HIS A 267 -14.01 -3.26 -23.33
C HIS A 267 -14.66 -1.91 -23.61
N ASP A 268 -14.04 -1.20 -24.55
CA ASP A 268 -14.55 0.07 -25.04
C ASP A 268 -14.76 0.00 -26.56
N PHE A 269 -15.82 0.64 -27.05
CA PHE A 269 -16.07 0.84 -28.48
C PHE A 269 -16.29 2.32 -28.81
N ALA A 270 -15.41 2.87 -29.63
CA ALA A 270 -15.48 4.24 -30.12
C ALA A 270 -16.25 4.30 -31.45
N PHE A 271 -17.32 5.10 -31.48
CA PHE A 271 -18.14 5.24 -32.68
C PHE A 271 -17.45 6.07 -33.77
N LEU A 272 -16.74 7.13 -33.35
CA LEU A 272 -16.00 8.04 -34.23
C LEU A 272 -14.54 7.60 -34.40
N ARG A 273 -13.98 7.75 -35.61
CA ARG A 273 -12.57 7.44 -35.89
C ARG A 273 -11.69 8.58 -35.39
N GLN A 274 -10.71 8.26 -34.53
CA GLN A 274 -9.64 9.21 -34.21
C GLN A 274 -8.82 9.46 -35.48
N ARG A 275 -8.99 10.66 -36.07
CA ARG A 275 -8.25 11.08 -37.27
C ARG A 275 -6.85 11.60 -36.94
N ASP A 276 -6.58 12.01 -35.71
CA ASP A 276 -5.31 12.65 -35.36
C ASP A 276 -4.84 12.41 -33.92
N SER A 277 -3.53 12.54 -33.72
CA SER A 277 -2.79 12.12 -32.52
C SER A 277 -2.80 13.14 -31.37
N LEU A 278 -3.32 14.36 -31.58
CA LEU A 278 -3.07 15.48 -30.67
C LEU A 278 -4.32 16.29 -30.22
N SER A 279 -5.53 16.04 -30.74
CA SER A 279 -6.70 16.88 -30.38
C SER A 279 -8.07 16.34 -30.86
N SER A 280 -8.37 15.05 -30.71
CA SER A 280 -9.72 14.56 -31.05
C SER A 280 -10.69 14.70 -29.88
N TYR A 281 -11.09 15.95 -29.58
CA TYR A 281 -12.10 16.29 -28.56
C TYR A 281 -13.54 15.97 -28.98
N LYS A 282 -13.76 15.09 -29.96
CA LYS A 282 -15.10 14.71 -30.44
C LYS A 282 -15.17 13.20 -30.52
N GLN A 283 -15.49 12.57 -29.40
CA GLN A 283 -15.57 11.12 -29.32
C GLN A 283 -16.82 10.71 -28.52
N ILE A 284 -17.53 9.74 -29.07
CA ILE A 284 -18.54 8.97 -28.34
C ILE A 284 -17.98 7.57 -28.19
N ARG A 285 -17.97 7.06 -26.95
CA ARG A 285 -17.43 5.75 -26.63
C ARG A 285 -18.38 5.00 -25.71
N PHE A 286 -18.77 3.80 -26.10
CA PHE A 286 -19.38 2.85 -25.18
C PHE A 286 -18.30 2.20 -24.34
N ARG A 287 -18.54 2.02 -23.04
CA ARG A 287 -17.66 1.29 -22.14
C ARG A 287 -18.47 0.30 -21.31
N HIS A 288 -17.97 -0.91 -21.21
CA HIS A 288 -18.47 -1.91 -20.28
C HIS A 288 -17.32 -2.54 -19.51
N LEU A 289 -17.47 -2.59 -18.18
CA LEU A 289 -16.59 -3.29 -17.26
C LEU A 289 -17.40 -4.38 -16.57
N PHE A 290 -16.87 -5.59 -16.63
CA PHE A 290 -17.34 -6.76 -15.88
C PHE A 290 -16.23 -7.24 -14.96
N MET A 291 -16.57 -7.47 -13.71
CA MET A 291 -15.69 -8.09 -12.73
C MET A 291 -16.47 -9.14 -11.95
N TYR A 292 -15.87 -10.32 -11.76
CA TYR A 292 -16.35 -11.34 -10.83
C TYR A 292 -15.21 -11.75 -9.91
N GLU A 293 -15.45 -11.69 -8.60
CA GLU A 293 -14.47 -12.02 -7.58
C GLU A 293 -15.07 -12.93 -6.50
N THR A 294 -14.36 -13.98 -6.12
CA THR A 294 -14.68 -14.79 -4.94
C THR A 294 -13.56 -14.65 -3.93
N GLU A 295 -13.88 -14.17 -2.74
CA GLU A 295 -13.00 -14.12 -1.58
C GLU A 295 -13.39 -15.21 -0.58
N TYR A 296 -12.38 -15.75 0.10
CA TYR A 296 -12.53 -16.76 1.14
C TYR A 296 -11.58 -16.40 2.29
N TYR A 297 -12.08 -16.49 3.52
CA TYR A 297 -11.24 -16.43 4.71
C TYR A 297 -11.57 -17.60 5.63
N ALA A 298 -10.52 -18.19 6.19
CA ALA A 298 -10.63 -19.21 7.20
C ALA A 298 -9.68 -18.96 8.36
N PHE A 299 -10.16 -19.28 9.56
CA PHE A 299 -9.36 -19.37 10.78
C PHE A 299 -9.51 -20.78 11.35
N GLY A 300 -8.45 -21.33 11.92
CA GLY A 300 -8.50 -22.65 12.52
C GLY A 300 -7.52 -22.83 13.68
N GLU A 301 -7.94 -23.65 14.64
CA GLU A 301 -7.17 -24.09 15.80
C GLU A 301 -7.47 -25.56 16.12
N ARG A 302 -6.50 -26.27 16.68
CA ARG A 302 -6.69 -27.69 17.04
C ARG A 302 -7.49 -27.82 18.33
N ALA A 303 -7.30 -26.93 19.29
CA ALA A 303 -8.01 -26.92 20.58
C ALA A 303 -8.46 -25.51 20.95
N ALA A 304 -9.56 -25.41 21.71
CA ALA A 304 -10.06 -24.12 22.17
C ALA A 304 -9.06 -23.44 23.13
N ASN A 305 -8.85 -22.13 22.97
CA ASN A 305 -7.92 -21.34 23.73
C ASN A 305 -8.63 -20.24 24.55
N ALA A 306 -8.35 -20.18 25.86
CA ALA A 306 -8.97 -19.21 26.76
C ALA A 306 -8.72 -17.74 26.37
N TYR A 307 -7.62 -17.45 25.65
CA TYR A 307 -7.33 -16.12 25.11
C TYR A 307 -8.44 -15.63 24.16
N LEU A 308 -9.03 -16.53 23.37
CA LEU A 308 -10.15 -16.23 22.45
C LEU A 308 -11.53 -16.48 23.08
N GLY A 309 -11.56 -16.98 24.31
CA GLY A 309 -12.78 -17.15 25.12
C GLY A 309 -13.40 -18.54 25.02
N ALA A 310 -14.67 -18.65 25.41
CA ALA A 310 -15.38 -19.92 25.42
C ALA A 310 -15.77 -20.33 23.99
N ALA A 311 -15.50 -21.59 23.63
CA ALA A 311 -15.89 -22.17 22.36
C ALA A 311 -17.17 -23.01 22.46
N LEU A 312 -17.85 -23.21 21.32
CA LEU A 312 -18.98 -24.12 21.14
C LEU A 312 -18.52 -25.58 21.05
N VAL A 313 -17.30 -25.80 20.55
CA VAL A 313 -16.64 -27.11 20.45
C VAL A 313 -15.26 -27.06 21.11
N SER A 314 -14.78 -28.18 21.64
CA SER A 314 -13.49 -28.24 22.36
C SER A 314 -12.27 -28.45 21.46
N SER A 315 -12.46 -28.92 20.23
CA SER A 315 -11.38 -29.28 19.31
C SER A 315 -11.79 -29.11 17.85
N SER A 316 -10.79 -28.98 16.96
CA SER A 316 -10.97 -28.82 15.51
C SER A 316 -11.82 -27.60 15.15
N LEU A 317 -11.51 -26.46 15.75
CA LEU A 317 -12.20 -25.20 15.52
C LEU A 317 -11.90 -24.72 14.10
N SER A 318 -12.94 -24.33 13.36
CA SER A 318 -12.79 -23.90 11.97
C SER A 318 -13.86 -22.90 11.54
N ASP A 319 -13.46 -21.64 11.45
CA ASP A 319 -14.29 -20.56 10.96
C ASP A 319 -14.07 -20.40 9.46
N LYS A 320 -15.16 -20.27 8.68
CA LYS A 320 -15.10 -20.16 7.21
C LYS A 320 -16.14 -19.17 6.69
N MET A 321 -15.66 -18.06 6.14
CA MET A 321 -16.51 -17.07 5.48
C MET A 321 -16.17 -16.93 4.00
N ARG A 322 -17.16 -16.54 3.20
CA ARG A 322 -17.03 -16.34 1.76
C ARG A 322 -17.75 -15.08 1.31
N LEU A 323 -17.13 -14.36 0.39
CA LEU A 323 -17.77 -13.24 -0.31
C LEU A 323 -17.65 -13.45 -1.81
N GLN A 324 -18.77 -13.49 -2.51
CA GLN A 324 -18.80 -13.42 -3.97
C GLN A 324 -19.26 -12.03 -4.37
N LYS A 325 -18.55 -11.37 -5.29
CA LYS A 325 -18.86 -10.05 -5.83
C LYS A 325 -18.95 -10.15 -7.35
N MET A 326 -19.99 -9.58 -7.94
CA MET A 326 -20.08 -9.35 -9.37
C MET A 326 -20.41 -7.88 -9.61
N HIS A 327 -19.56 -7.20 -10.36
CA HIS A 327 -19.70 -5.78 -10.69
C HIS A 327 -19.83 -5.63 -12.19
N ASN A 328 -20.96 -5.07 -12.63
CA ASN A 328 -21.17 -4.64 -14.01
C ASN A 328 -21.27 -3.12 -14.02
N ARG A 329 -20.44 -2.46 -14.83
CA ARG A 329 -20.53 -1.02 -15.10
C ARG A 329 -20.72 -0.83 -16.60
N VAL A 330 -21.83 -0.23 -16.99
CA VAL A 330 -22.16 0.06 -18.39
C VAL A 330 -22.35 1.56 -18.54
N GLY A 331 -21.72 2.17 -19.54
CA GLY A 331 -21.88 3.60 -19.75
C GLY A 331 -21.45 4.10 -21.13
N ALA A 332 -21.73 5.37 -21.34
CA ALA A 332 -21.32 6.11 -22.54
C ALA A 332 -20.47 7.32 -22.13
N GLU A 333 -19.34 7.46 -22.80
CA GLU A 333 -18.39 8.56 -22.65
C GLU A 333 -18.53 9.49 -23.86
N LEU A 334 -18.77 10.76 -23.58
CA LEU A 334 -18.83 11.85 -24.52
C LEU A 334 -17.69 12.83 -24.23
N GLU A 335 -16.81 13.01 -25.20
CA GLU A 335 -15.77 14.03 -25.15
C GLU A 335 -16.14 15.14 -26.15
N LEU A 336 -16.30 16.36 -25.64
CA LEU A 336 -16.57 17.57 -26.42
C LEU A 336 -15.60 18.69 -25.99
N PRO A 337 -15.19 19.62 -26.88
CA PRO A 337 -14.27 20.69 -26.51
C PRO A 337 -14.83 21.60 -25.40
N TYR A 338 -16.12 21.93 -25.47
CA TYR A 338 -16.78 22.83 -24.53
C TYR A 338 -17.25 22.14 -23.25
N LEU A 339 -17.65 20.87 -23.33
CA LEU A 339 -18.15 20.13 -22.17
C LEU A 339 -17.02 19.44 -21.40
N GLY A 340 -15.89 19.13 -22.04
CA GLY A 340 -14.88 18.21 -21.50
C GLY A 340 -15.28 16.76 -21.73
N ARG A 341 -14.60 15.85 -21.02
CA ARG A 341 -14.87 14.41 -21.04
C ARG A 341 -15.92 14.09 -19.98
N THR A 342 -17.05 13.56 -20.41
CA THR A 342 -18.20 13.21 -19.57
C THR A 342 -18.52 11.74 -19.76
N PHE A 343 -18.51 10.95 -18.69
CA PHE A 343 -18.86 9.53 -18.70
C PHE A 343 -20.05 9.32 -17.79
N ILE A 344 -21.18 8.93 -18.38
CA ILE A 344 -22.40 8.57 -17.65
C ILE A 344 -22.49 7.06 -17.64
N PHE A 345 -22.75 6.47 -16.47
CA PHE A 345 -22.78 5.03 -16.31
C PHE A 345 -23.81 4.58 -15.28
N GLY A 346 -24.28 3.35 -15.44
CA GLY A 346 -24.99 2.61 -14.41
C GLY A 346 -24.12 1.46 -13.90
N ASN A 347 -24.26 1.13 -12.62
CA ASN A 347 -23.66 -0.07 -12.04
C ASN A 347 -24.71 -1.04 -11.50
N ALA A 348 -24.34 -2.31 -11.53
CA ALA A 348 -24.96 -3.35 -10.72
C ALA A 348 -23.87 -4.06 -9.90
N TYR A 349 -24.01 -4.00 -8.57
CA TYR A 349 -23.14 -4.67 -7.60
C TYR A 349 -23.90 -5.82 -6.97
N HIS A 350 -23.73 -7.02 -7.50
CA HIS A 350 -24.25 -8.22 -6.86
C HIS A 350 -23.24 -8.74 -5.84
N TYR A 351 -23.71 -9.08 -4.64
CA TYR A 351 -22.88 -9.65 -3.59
C TYR A 351 -23.58 -10.80 -2.88
N ASN A 352 -22.78 -11.76 -2.44
CA ASN A 352 -23.22 -12.90 -1.65
C ASN A 352 -22.15 -13.22 -0.59
N TYR A 353 -22.34 -12.69 0.61
CA TYR A 353 -21.54 -12.98 1.79
C TYR A 353 -22.22 -14.07 2.61
N TYR A 354 -21.53 -15.17 2.91
CA TYR A 354 -22.15 -16.29 3.62
C TYR A 354 -21.17 -17.16 4.40
N PHE A 355 -21.74 -17.83 5.41
CA PHE A 355 -21.19 -18.96 6.12
C PHE A 355 -21.90 -20.23 5.63
N ARG A 356 -21.16 -21.34 5.49
CA ARG A 356 -21.73 -22.63 5.07
C ARG A 356 -22.51 -23.31 6.18
N ASN A 357 -22.05 -23.13 7.41
CA ASN A 357 -22.71 -23.64 8.60
C ASN A 357 -23.80 -22.64 9.01
N ALA A 358 -24.88 -23.15 9.57
CA ALA A 358 -25.89 -22.34 10.22
C ALA A 358 -26.20 -22.95 11.58
N TYR A 359 -26.51 -22.11 12.56
CA TYR A 359 -26.79 -22.53 13.92
C TYR A 359 -28.08 -21.91 14.44
N TYR A 360 -28.62 -22.53 15.49
CA TYR A 360 -29.87 -22.13 16.12
C TYR A 360 -29.60 -21.62 17.53
N VAL A 361 -30.27 -20.54 17.92
CA VAL A 361 -30.30 -20.04 19.31
C VAL A 361 -31.75 -20.04 19.75
N GLY A 362 -32.07 -20.82 20.80
CA GLY A 362 -33.45 -20.96 21.27
C GLY A 362 -34.44 -21.47 20.21
N GLY A 363 -33.98 -22.31 19.26
CA GLY A 363 -34.79 -22.80 18.15
C GLY A 363 -34.92 -21.84 16.95
N VAL A 364 -34.34 -20.65 17.01
CA VAL A 364 -34.37 -19.66 15.91
C VAL A 364 -33.08 -19.75 15.10
N LEU A 365 -33.22 -19.96 13.78
CA LEU A 365 -32.11 -19.97 12.83
C LEU A 365 -31.46 -18.59 12.79
N GLN A 366 -30.16 -18.52 13.09
CA GLN A 366 -29.40 -17.28 13.00
C GLN A 366 -29.05 -16.97 11.56
N ARG A 367 -29.02 -15.68 11.20
CA ARG A 367 -28.60 -15.22 9.87
C ARG A 367 -27.20 -15.76 9.57
N HIS A 368 -27.03 -16.38 8.41
CA HIS A 368 -25.74 -16.90 7.95
C HIS A 368 -25.36 -16.38 6.55
N GLN A 369 -26.17 -15.47 6.00
CA GLN A 369 -26.00 -14.94 4.65
C GLN A 369 -26.50 -13.49 4.52
N ILE A 370 -25.75 -12.66 3.80
CA ILE A 370 -26.15 -11.35 3.28
C ILE A 370 -25.97 -11.42 1.76
N LYS A 371 -27.08 -11.37 1.02
CA LYS A 371 -27.08 -11.49 -0.44
C LYS A 371 -28.09 -10.52 -1.03
N ASP A 372 -27.64 -9.67 -1.94
CA ASP A 372 -28.52 -8.75 -2.66
C ASP A 372 -27.81 -8.18 -3.91
N THR A 373 -28.46 -7.23 -4.59
CA THR A 373 -27.90 -6.45 -5.69
C THR A 373 -28.16 -4.97 -5.49
N ASP A 374 -27.09 -4.18 -5.47
CA ASP A 374 -27.19 -2.72 -5.41
C ASP A 374 -27.07 -2.13 -6.81
N LEU A 375 -27.99 -1.23 -7.17
CA LEU A 375 -28.01 -0.52 -8.46
C LEU A 375 -27.72 0.97 -8.25
N SER A 376 -26.77 1.49 -9.01
CA SER A 376 -26.37 2.90 -8.93
C SER A 376 -26.30 3.56 -10.30
N ILE A 377 -26.42 4.88 -10.31
CA ILE A 377 -26.11 5.72 -11.47
C ILE A 377 -24.97 6.66 -11.07
N GLY A 378 -24.02 6.84 -11.98
CA GLY A 378 -22.90 7.73 -11.77
C GLY A 378 -22.53 8.56 -12.98
N LEU A 379 -21.73 9.58 -12.69
CA LEU A 379 -21.20 10.56 -13.61
C LEU A 379 -19.74 10.79 -13.27
N GLN A 380 -18.87 10.70 -14.27
CA GLN A 380 -17.50 11.18 -14.20
C GLN A 380 -17.34 12.32 -15.20
N TRP A 381 -16.81 13.44 -14.75
CA TRP A 381 -16.62 14.63 -15.54
C TRP A 381 -15.20 15.17 -15.36
N HIS A 382 -14.53 15.45 -16.46
CA HIS A 382 -13.21 16.03 -16.47
C HIS A 382 -13.12 17.12 -17.52
N LYS A 383 -12.66 18.31 -17.12
CA LYS A 383 -12.45 19.42 -18.03
C LYS A 383 -11.19 20.20 -17.68
N LYS A 384 -10.39 20.50 -18.70
CA LYS A 384 -9.25 21.40 -18.59
C LYS A 384 -9.59 22.74 -19.25
N VAL A 385 -9.44 23.84 -18.51
CA VAL A 385 -9.68 25.21 -19.01
C VAL A 385 -8.48 26.08 -18.61
N GLY A 386 -7.65 26.45 -19.59
CA GLY A 386 -6.38 27.11 -19.31
C GLY A 386 -5.47 26.27 -18.40
N GLY A 387 -4.97 26.88 -17.31
CA GLY A 387 -4.20 26.19 -16.26
C GLY A 387 -5.03 25.35 -15.30
N PHE A 388 -6.37 25.46 -15.35
CA PHE A 388 -7.28 24.72 -14.48
C PHE A 388 -7.60 23.33 -15.03
N SER A 389 -7.65 22.35 -14.15
CA SER A 389 -8.12 21.00 -14.39
C SER A 389 -9.16 20.66 -13.32
N ILE A 390 -10.38 20.42 -13.76
CA ILE A 390 -11.51 20.11 -12.89
C ILE A 390 -11.87 18.64 -13.09
N THR A 391 -11.98 17.90 -12.01
CA THR A 391 -12.52 16.54 -11.98
C THR A 391 -13.69 16.48 -11.02
N ALA A 392 -14.83 15.99 -11.48
CA ALA A 392 -15.98 15.68 -10.65
C ALA A 392 -16.41 14.24 -10.90
N GLU A 393 -16.68 13.51 -9.84
CA GLU A 393 -17.20 12.15 -9.88
C GLU A 393 -18.36 12.06 -8.88
N GLY A 394 -19.46 11.46 -9.29
CA GLY A 394 -20.61 11.21 -8.45
C GLY A 394 -21.23 9.86 -8.77
N GLU A 395 -21.60 9.11 -7.75
CA GLU A 395 -22.32 7.84 -7.85
C GLU A 395 -23.34 7.74 -6.71
N GLN A 396 -24.60 7.49 -7.08
CA GLN A 396 -25.71 7.36 -6.14
C GLN A 396 -26.39 6.01 -6.34
N THR A 397 -26.55 5.27 -5.24
CA THR A 397 -27.33 4.02 -5.20
C THR A 397 -28.80 4.33 -5.01
N PHE A 398 -29.66 3.69 -5.79
CA PHE A 398 -31.12 3.86 -5.73
C PHE A 398 -31.86 2.58 -5.34
N VAL A 399 -31.23 1.41 -5.56
CA VAL A 399 -31.72 0.10 -5.14
C VAL A 399 -30.61 -0.60 -4.37
N GLY A 400 -30.95 -1.27 -3.27
CA GLY A 400 -30.01 -1.97 -2.42
C GLY A 400 -29.59 -1.18 -1.17
N LYS A 401 -28.86 -1.84 -0.26
CA LYS A 401 -28.58 -1.33 1.10
C LYS A 401 -27.09 -1.10 1.37
N MET A 402 -26.19 -1.86 0.73
CA MET A 402 -24.76 -1.89 1.07
C MET A 402 -24.01 -0.65 0.59
N THR A 403 -24.31 -0.15 -0.60
CA THR A 403 -23.73 1.06 -1.17
C THR A 403 -24.67 2.25 -0.95
N GLY A 404 -24.15 3.48 -1.07
CA GLY A 404 -24.91 4.69 -0.80
C GLY A 404 -24.58 5.83 -1.75
N THR A 405 -23.69 6.71 -1.32
CA THR A 405 -23.37 7.94 -2.05
C THR A 405 -21.87 8.11 -2.10
N GLN A 406 -21.32 8.38 -3.27
CA GLN A 406 -19.92 8.74 -3.45
C GLN A 406 -19.87 9.99 -4.32
N LEU A 407 -19.35 11.08 -3.77
CA LEU A 407 -19.13 12.34 -4.48
C LEU A 407 -17.68 12.75 -4.29
N LYS A 408 -17.02 13.17 -5.35
CA LYS A 408 -15.64 13.66 -5.32
C LYS A 408 -15.49 14.80 -6.31
N GLY A 409 -15.02 15.94 -5.83
CA GLY A 409 -14.66 17.09 -6.64
C GLY A 409 -13.20 17.47 -6.39
N THR A 410 -12.44 17.76 -7.45
CA THR A 410 -11.09 18.30 -7.36
C THR A 410 -10.92 19.42 -8.38
N LEU A 411 -10.41 20.55 -7.92
CA LEU A 411 -9.92 21.64 -8.73
C LEU A 411 -8.40 21.68 -8.61
N SER A 412 -7.70 21.54 -9.73
CA SER A 412 -6.25 21.69 -9.80
C SER A 412 -5.88 22.89 -10.66
N TYR A 413 -4.85 23.63 -10.27
CA TYR A 413 -4.23 24.68 -11.06
C TYR A 413 -2.73 24.45 -11.13
N ALA A 414 -2.19 24.35 -12.34
CA ALA A 414 -0.75 24.26 -12.56
C ALA A 414 -0.23 25.61 -13.04
N LEU A 415 0.61 26.26 -12.22
CA LEU A 415 1.33 27.48 -12.60
C LEU A 415 2.40 27.14 -13.65
N ASP A 416 3.15 26.07 -13.38
CA ASP A 416 4.19 25.51 -14.25
C ASP A 416 4.33 24.00 -13.99
N ALA A 417 5.43 23.39 -14.46
CA ALA A 417 5.67 21.95 -14.32
C ALA A 417 6.04 21.51 -12.89
N GLN A 418 6.49 22.42 -12.03
CA GLN A 418 6.99 22.16 -10.68
C GLN A 418 6.04 22.68 -9.60
N ASN A 419 5.19 23.66 -9.93
CA ASN A 419 4.29 24.34 -9.02
C ASN A 419 2.82 24.06 -9.39
N LYS A 420 2.17 23.24 -8.56
CA LYS A 420 0.77 22.81 -8.75
C LYS A 420 0.01 22.89 -7.43
N LEU A 421 -1.16 23.51 -7.46
CA LEU A 421 -2.12 23.51 -6.36
C LEU A 421 -3.30 22.63 -6.74
N SER A 422 -3.82 21.85 -5.81
CA SER A 422 -5.09 21.13 -5.93
C SER A 422 -5.89 21.27 -4.64
N ALA A 423 -7.20 21.45 -4.76
CA ALA A 423 -8.10 21.43 -3.63
C ALA A 423 -9.34 20.62 -4.01
N GLY A 424 -9.95 19.96 -3.05
CA GLY A 424 -11.11 19.14 -3.33
C GLY A 424 -11.91 18.76 -2.09
N ALA A 425 -13.05 18.14 -2.38
CA ALA A 425 -13.97 17.62 -1.39
C ALA A 425 -14.38 16.20 -1.81
N MET A 426 -14.60 15.35 -0.81
CA MET A 426 -15.11 14.00 -1.00
C MET A 426 -16.19 13.73 0.05
N LEU A 427 -17.26 13.07 -0.39
CA LEU A 427 -18.28 12.48 0.48
C LEU A 427 -18.40 11.02 0.10
N HIS A 428 -18.36 10.14 1.09
CA HIS A 428 -18.55 8.71 0.91
C HIS A 428 -19.48 8.18 1.99
N SER A 429 -20.54 7.50 1.56
CA SER A 429 -21.48 6.82 2.45
C SER A 429 -21.80 5.42 1.95
N ALA A 430 -21.49 4.42 2.76
CA ALA A 430 -21.71 3.00 2.50
C ALA A 430 -21.86 2.24 3.83
N MET A 431 -22.41 1.03 3.78
CA MET A 431 -22.44 0.15 4.94
C MET A 431 -21.01 -0.25 5.34
N PRO A 432 -20.77 -0.58 6.62
CA PRO A 432 -19.54 -1.21 7.06
C PRO A 432 -19.19 -2.49 6.29
N ASN A 433 -17.94 -2.93 6.38
CA ASN A 433 -17.50 -4.23 5.85
C ASN A 433 -18.36 -5.38 6.40
N PHE A 434 -18.49 -6.45 5.61
CA PHE A 434 -19.42 -7.55 5.91
C PHE A 434 -19.16 -8.19 7.28
N ASN A 435 -17.90 -8.31 7.70
CA ASN A 435 -17.53 -8.84 9.01
C ASN A 435 -18.06 -8.01 10.20
N TYR A 436 -18.27 -6.70 10.07
CA TYR A 436 -18.92 -5.91 11.11
C TYR A 436 -20.43 -6.19 11.19
N LEU A 437 -21.04 -6.51 10.04
CA LEU A 437 -22.48 -6.73 9.90
C LEU A 437 -22.89 -8.15 10.27
N LEU A 438 -22.08 -9.14 9.95
CA LEU A 438 -22.37 -10.54 10.24
C LEU A 438 -21.06 -11.30 10.40
N TYR A 439 -20.93 -12.05 11.49
CA TYR A 439 -19.83 -12.99 11.67
C TYR A 439 -20.30 -14.21 12.43
N GLN A 440 -19.74 -15.38 12.08
CA GLN A 440 -19.97 -16.63 12.79
C GLN A 440 -18.65 -17.33 13.08
N SER A 441 -18.54 -17.87 14.29
CA SER A 441 -17.35 -18.53 14.79
C SER A 441 -17.70 -19.68 15.73
N ASP A 442 -16.81 -20.67 15.79
CA ASP A 442 -16.83 -21.67 16.86
C ASP A 442 -16.59 -21.04 18.25
N TYR A 443 -15.97 -19.85 18.34
CA TYR A 443 -15.89 -19.08 19.58
C TYR A 443 -17.15 -18.26 19.83
N LYS A 444 -17.76 -18.43 21.00
CA LYS A 444 -19.10 -17.87 21.33
C LYS A 444 -19.16 -16.35 21.18
N ASN A 445 -18.11 -15.64 21.60
CA ASN A 445 -18.07 -14.18 21.59
C ASN A 445 -17.84 -13.56 20.21
N TYR A 446 -17.58 -14.40 19.19
CA TYR A 446 -17.39 -13.99 17.80
C TYR A 446 -18.60 -14.34 16.95
N ASN A 447 -19.80 -14.15 17.48
CA ASN A 447 -21.05 -14.39 16.77
C ASN A 447 -21.96 -13.17 16.90
N TRP A 448 -22.28 -12.51 15.79
CA TRP A 448 -23.14 -11.31 15.79
C TRP A 448 -23.88 -11.13 14.46
N ASP A 449 -25.06 -10.51 14.52
CA ASP A 449 -25.82 -9.99 13.38
C ASP A 449 -26.19 -8.53 13.65
N ASN A 450 -25.43 -7.62 13.03
CA ASN A 450 -25.64 -6.19 13.05
C ASN A 450 -26.22 -5.64 11.75
N TYR A 451 -26.68 -6.51 10.83
CA TYR A 451 -27.15 -6.08 9.52
C TYR A 451 -28.35 -5.11 9.59
N THR A 452 -29.16 -5.22 10.64
CA THR A 452 -30.30 -4.34 10.90
C THR A 452 -30.00 -3.20 11.88
N SER A 453 -28.98 -3.32 12.73
CA SER A 453 -28.66 -2.35 13.78
C SER A 453 -27.67 -1.27 13.33
N PHE A 454 -26.70 -1.61 12.47
CA PHE A 454 -25.70 -0.65 12.00
C PHE A 454 -26.21 0.16 10.81
N GLY A 455 -25.90 1.46 10.82
CA GLY A 455 -26.13 2.38 9.71
C GLY A 455 -24.93 2.47 8.77
N LYS A 456 -25.09 3.22 7.69
CA LYS A 456 -23.99 3.57 6.79
C LYS A 456 -22.98 4.47 7.53
N GLU A 457 -21.70 4.19 7.33
CA GLU A 457 -20.63 5.12 7.68
C GLU A 457 -20.72 6.33 6.76
N ASN A 458 -20.43 7.53 7.26
CA ASN A 458 -20.41 8.74 6.45
C ASN A 458 -19.09 9.48 6.66
N ASN A 459 -18.33 9.60 5.58
CA ASN A 459 -17.00 10.19 5.56
C ASN A 459 -17.02 11.41 4.66
N GLN A 460 -16.66 12.57 5.20
CA GLN A 460 -16.57 13.83 4.48
C GLN A 460 -15.15 14.36 4.61
N THR A 461 -14.42 14.49 3.51
CA THR A 461 -13.03 14.95 3.52
C THR A 461 -12.89 16.19 2.65
N LEU A 462 -12.38 17.27 3.24
CA LEU A 462 -11.84 18.41 2.52
C LEU A 462 -10.32 18.25 2.47
N TYR A 463 -9.73 18.51 1.29
CA TYR A 463 -8.29 18.36 1.13
C TYR A 463 -7.68 19.42 0.23
N ALA A 464 -6.40 19.69 0.48
CA ALA A 464 -5.57 20.52 -0.36
C ALA A 464 -4.17 19.90 -0.51
N ASP A 465 -3.64 19.95 -1.73
CA ASP A 465 -2.31 19.50 -2.08
C ASP A 465 -1.58 20.63 -2.79
N LEU A 466 -0.45 21.06 -2.24
CA LEU A 466 0.44 22.05 -2.83
C LEU A 466 1.77 21.38 -3.15
N GLN A 467 2.11 21.29 -4.42
CA GLN A 467 3.42 20.91 -4.89
C GLN A 467 4.16 22.16 -5.35
N THR A 468 5.38 22.36 -4.86
CA THR A 468 6.27 23.43 -5.30
C THR A 468 7.68 22.90 -5.56
N GLN A 469 8.54 23.72 -6.16
CA GLN A 469 9.98 23.44 -6.21
C GLN A 469 10.64 23.33 -4.82
N TRP A 470 10.05 23.93 -3.79
CA TRP A 470 10.56 23.93 -2.41
C TRP A 470 9.98 22.83 -1.53
N GLY A 471 9.07 22.00 -2.03
CA GLY A 471 8.49 20.88 -1.29
C GLY A 471 7.00 20.67 -1.59
N SER A 472 6.43 19.65 -0.97
CA SER A 472 5.00 19.36 -1.02
C SER A 472 4.35 19.50 0.35
N VAL A 473 3.11 19.98 0.33
CA VAL A 473 2.23 20.11 1.49
C VAL A 473 0.93 19.41 1.16
N HIS A 474 0.46 18.55 2.05
CA HIS A 474 -0.83 17.89 1.96
C HIS A 474 -1.61 18.17 3.24
N LEU A 475 -2.86 18.61 3.09
CA LEU A 475 -3.78 18.91 4.17
C LEU A 475 -5.06 18.10 3.97
N ASP A 476 -5.50 17.41 5.02
CA ASP A 476 -6.76 16.69 5.08
C ASP A 476 -7.54 17.11 6.33
N LEU A 477 -8.82 17.41 6.13
CA LEU A 477 -9.81 17.62 7.18
C LEU A 477 -10.95 16.66 6.94
N THR A 478 -11.04 15.62 7.78
CA THR A 478 -12.05 14.57 7.64
C THR A 478 -13.03 14.59 8.79
N ASN A 479 -14.31 14.51 8.46
CA ASN A 479 -15.39 14.30 9.40
C ASN A 479 -15.98 12.89 9.21
N LEU A 480 -16.06 12.11 10.29
CA LEU A 480 -16.59 10.75 10.27
C LEU A 480 -17.80 10.66 11.21
N ASN A 481 -18.87 10.05 10.71
CA ASN A 481 -20.04 9.67 11.50
C ASN A 481 -20.34 8.19 11.32
N ASN A 482 -20.91 7.57 12.36
CA ASN A 482 -21.22 6.14 12.37
C ASN A 482 -20.00 5.26 12.10
N TYR A 483 -18.83 5.68 12.58
CA TYR A 483 -17.57 4.96 12.36
C TYR A 483 -17.58 3.60 13.07
N THR A 484 -17.29 2.54 12.34
CA THR A 484 -17.24 1.17 12.88
C THR A 484 -15.83 0.78 13.28
N TYR A 485 -15.75 0.07 14.40
CA TYR A 485 -14.49 -0.36 15.00
C TYR A 485 -14.71 -1.63 15.84
N PHE A 486 -13.64 -2.38 16.10
CA PHE A 486 -13.70 -3.50 17.04
C PHE A 486 -13.36 -3.02 18.43
N LYS A 487 -14.29 -3.21 19.37
CA LYS A 487 -14.16 -2.85 20.78
C LYS A 487 -13.73 -4.08 21.59
N PRO A 488 -12.73 -3.95 22.48
CA PRO A 488 -12.31 -5.04 23.36
C PRO A 488 -13.41 -5.33 24.38
N GLN A 489 -13.72 -6.61 24.56
CA GLN A 489 -14.59 -7.12 25.63
C GLN A 489 -13.75 -7.63 26.80
N SER A 490 -12.64 -8.31 26.48
CA SER A 490 -11.60 -8.73 27.40
C SER A 490 -10.28 -8.87 26.64
N THR A 491 -9.20 -9.27 27.31
CA THR A 491 -7.94 -9.58 26.62
C THR A 491 -8.19 -10.63 25.54
N GLY A 492 -7.83 -10.31 24.28
CA GLY A 492 -7.95 -11.22 23.13
C GLY A 492 -9.37 -11.40 22.57
N GLN A 493 -10.40 -10.76 23.14
CA GLN A 493 -11.80 -10.93 22.72
C GLN A 493 -12.43 -9.60 22.36
N VAL A 494 -13.14 -9.56 21.23
CA VAL A 494 -13.72 -8.32 20.67
C VAL A 494 -15.12 -8.52 20.16
N ALA A 495 -15.84 -7.39 20.06
CA ALA A 495 -17.08 -7.30 19.32
C ALA A 495 -17.07 -6.02 18.45
N PRO A 496 -17.76 -6.02 17.31
CA PRO A 496 -17.95 -4.82 16.51
C PRO A 496 -18.81 -3.80 17.27
N ALA A 497 -18.49 -2.52 17.10
CA ALA A 497 -19.26 -1.39 17.58
C ALA A 497 -19.33 -0.30 16.50
N GLN A 498 -20.38 0.53 16.58
CA GLN A 498 -20.54 1.71 15.73
C GLN A 498 -20.59 2.96 16.61
N TYR A 499 -19.65 3.88 16.38
CA TYR A 499 -19.56 5.13 17.13
C TYR A 499 -20.60 6.13 16.62
N GLY A 500 -21.58 6.46 17.46
CA GLY A 500 -22.66 7.40 17.13
C GLY A 500 -22.24 8.88 17.21
N GLY A 501 -21.10 9.17 17.83
CA GLY A 501 -20.54 10.52 17.87
C GLY A 501 -19.87 10.94 16.57
N ASN A 502 -19.32 12.15 16.58
CA ASN A 502 -18.62 12.72 15.43
C ASN A 502 -17.10 12.71 15.66
N ILE A 503 -16.32 12.22 14.69
CA ILE A 503 -14.86 12.25 14.74
C ILE A 503 -14.37 13.29 13.73
N GLN A 504 -13.61 14.27 14.20
CA GLN A 504 -12.90 15.21 13.33
C GLN A 504 -11.42 14.85 13.30
N TYR A 505 -10.86 14.73 12.11
CA TYR A 505 -9.50 14.27 11.89
C TYR A 505 -8.74 15.22 10.97
N LEU A 506 -7.70 15.84 11.50
CA LEU A 506 -6.77 16.72 10.79
C LEU A 506 -5.47 15.97 10.49
N GLN A 507 -4.99 16.07 9.25
CA GLN A 507 -3.65 15.65 8.86
C GLN A 507 -2.95 16.77 8.10
N LEU A 508 -1.72 17.08 8.48
CA LEU A 508 -0.81 17.97 7.77
C LEU A 508 0.49 17.24 7.48
N LYS A 509 0.75 16.96 6.20
CA LYS A 509 1.96 16.29 5.73
C LYS A 509 2.83 17.26 4.95
N LEU A 510 4.10 17.35 5.33
CA LEU A 510 5.13 18.15 4.67
C LEU A 510 6.21 17.22 4.13
N GLN A 511 6.61 17.40 2.88
CA GLN A 511 7.71 16.63 2.28
C GLN A 511 8.68 17.55 1.55
N LYS A 512 9.98 17.35 1.79
CA LYS A 512 11.03 18.05 1.08
C LYS A 512 12.31 17.25 1.01
N GLU A 513 12.81 17.12 -0.21
CA GLU A 513 14.16 16.68 -0.52
C GLU A 513 15.10 17.87 -0.75
N PHE A 514 16.19 17.92 0.00
CA PHE A 514 17.31 18.83 -0.20
C PHE A 514 18.46 18.05 -0.85
N VAL A 515 18.93 18.50 -2.00
CA VAL A 515 20.07 17.88 -2.69
C VAL A 515 21.17 18.92 -2.83
N PHE A 516 22.35 18.63 -2.29
CA PHE A 516 23.55 19.45 -2.40
C PHE A 516 24.72 18.61 -2.91
N GLY A 517 25.11 18.84 -4.16
CA GLY A 517 26.13 18.05 -4.83
C GLY A 517 25.76 16.57 -4.90
N LYS A 518 26.53 15.72 -4.20
CA LYS A 518 26.30 14.26 -4.15
C LYS A 518 25.48 13.83 -2.94
N PHE A 519 25.15 14.74 -2.03
CA PHE A 519 24.41 14.45 -0.81
C PHE A 519 22.94 14.84 -0.97
N GLY A 520 22.05 14.00 -0.44
CA GLY A 520 20.62 14.22 -0.41
C GLY A 520 20.08 14.01 1.00
N LEU A 521 19.11 14.84 1.38
CA LEU A 521 18.34 14.71 2.61
C LEU A 521 16.85 14.78 2.26
N ASP A 522 16.20 13.63 2.23
CA ASP A 522 14.76 13.50 1.99
C ASP A 522 14.02 13.45 3.33
N ASN A 523 13.10 14.40 3.56
CA ASN A 523 12.36 14.53 4.80
C ASN A 523 10.86 14.45 4.52
N THR A 524 10.16 13.71 5.36
CA THR A 524 8.70 13.68 5.42
C THR A 524 8.29 13.83 6.88
N LEU A 525 7.40 14.79 7.15
CA LEU A 525 6.80 15.01 8.46
C LEU A 525 5.28 15.00 8.31
N LEU A 526 4.61 14.29 9.20
CA LEU A 526 3.16 14.22 9.28
C LEU A 526 2.75 14.59 10.71
N TYR A 527 1.95 15.65 10.82
CA TYR A 527 1.26 16.03 12.05
C TYR A 527 -0.22 15.65 11.93
N GLN A 528 -0.79 15.12 13.01
CA GLN A 528 -2.17 14.62 13.02
C GLN A 528 -2.85 14.96 14.34
N GLN A 529 -4.15 15.26 14.26
CA GLN A 529 -4.99 15.48 15.44
C GLN A 529 -6.37 14.88 15.22
N VAL A 530 -6.85 14.15 16.23
CA VAL A 530 -8.21 13.58 16.25
C VAL A 530 -8.97 14.25 17.39
N VAL A 531 -10.18 14.72 17.09
CA VAL A 531 -11.15 15.21 18.07
C VAL A 531 -12.33 14.25 18.07
N GLN A 532 -12.55 13.60 19.21
CA GLN A 532 -13.56 12.57 19.47
C GLN A 532 -13.78 12.49 20.98
N ASP A 533 -14.96 12.04 21.42
CA ASP A 533 -15.26 11.90 22.85
C ASP A 533 -14.76 10.56 23.42
N GLU A 534 -14.80 9.50 22.60
CA GLU A 534 -14.23 8.18 22.91
C GLU A 534 -13.03 7.89 21.99
N SER A 535 -11.99 7.21 22.52
CA SER A 535 -10.77 6.87 21.77
C SER A 535 -11.00 5.74 20.75
N VAL A 536 -11.72 6.02 19.66
CA VAL A 536 -12.11 5.05 18.62
C VAL A 536 -11.21 5.12 17.38
N LEU A 537 -10.68 6.30 17.03
CA LEU A 537 -9.69 6.48 15.98
C LEU A 537 -8.35 6.86 16.60
N ASN A 538 -7.43 5.89 16.67
CA ASN A 538 -6.13 6.08 17.31
C ASN A 538 -5.01 6.33 16.28
N VAL A 539 -4.28 7.44 16.46
CA VAL A 539 -3.09 7.78 15.66
C VAL A 539 -2.02 8.46 16.52
N PRO A 540 -0.73 8.34 16.16
CA PRO A 540 0.31 9.19 16.71
C PRO A 540 0.16 10.63 16.21
N ALA A 541 0.45 11.59 17.10
CA ALA A 541 0.44 13.01 16.77
C ALA A 541 1.50 13.39 15.71
N PHE A 542 2.65 12.71 15.72
CA PHE A 542 3.72 12.93 14.76
C PHE A 542 4.21 11.62 14.16
N VAL A 543 4.42 11.60 12.86
CA VAL A 543 5.14 10.55 12.12
C VAL A 543 6.18 11.23 11.24
N THR A 544 7.43 10.79 11.29
CA THR A 544 8.50 11.36 10.46
C THR A 544 9.36 10.27 9.86
N ARG A 545 9.83 10.56 8.64
CA ARG A 545 10.82 9.78 7.93
C ARG A 545 11.88 10.71 7.37
N ASN A 546 13.14 10.44 7.66
CA ASN A 546 14.26 11.24 7.17
C ASN A 546 15.33 10.30 6.60
N SER A 547 15.76 10.53 5.37
CA SER A 547 16.80 9.73 4.72
C SER A 547 17.94 10.63 4.27
N PHE A 548 19.08 10.48 4.92
CA PHE A 548 20.33 11.11 4.50
C PHE A 548 21.12 10.14 3.64
N TYR A 549 21.53 10.57 2.45
CA TYR A 549 22.17 9.67 1.49
C TYR A 549 23.22 10.35 0.62
N PHE A 550 24.15 9.55 0.13
CA PHE A 550 25.14 9.90 -0.88
C PHE A 550 24.79 9.19 -2.19
N LYS A 551 24.81 9.92 -3.30
CA LYS A 551 24.53 9.41 -4.66
C LYS A 551 25.64 9.83 -5.62
N SER A 552 26.28 8.86 -6.26
CA SER A 552 27.35 9.14 -7.21
C SER A 552 27.47 8.09 -8.32
N PRO A 553 27.79 8.50 -9.56
CA PRO A 553 28.22 7.56 -10.59
C PRO A 553 29.62 7.05 -10.27
N LEU A 554 29.84 5.75 -10.42
CA LEU A 554 31.12 5.05 -10.26
C LEU A 554 31.51 4.38 -11.58
N PHE A 555 32.80 4.04 -11.72
CA PHE A 555 33.35 3.32 -12.88
C PHE A 555 32.99 3.96 -14.24
N ASN A 556 33.35 5.23 -14.45
CA ASN A 556 33.01 5.97 -15.68
C ASN A 556 31.51 5.93 -16.02
N LYS A 557 30.63 6.06 -15.01
CA LYS A 557 29.17 6.01 -15.11
C LYS A 557 28.58 4.62 -15.45
N ALA A 558 29.37 3.54 -15.37
CA ALA A 558 28.86 2.19 -15.55
C ALA A 558 27.93 1.74 -14.42
N MET A 559 28.11 2.30 -13.22
CA MET A 559 27.26 2.05 -12.06
C MET A 559 26.83 3.36 -11.40
N ILE A 560 25.58 3.43 -10.92
CA ILE A 560 25.13 4.51 -10.03
C ILE A 560 24.94 3.92 -8.64
N LEU A 561 25.67 4.45 -7.66
CA LEU A 561 25.54 4.09 -6.25
C LEU A 561 24.68 5.12 -5.53
N GLN A 562 23.77 4.65 -4.67
CA GLN A 562 23.02 5.46 -3.71
C GLN A 562 23.03 4.74 -2.36
N THR A 563 23.67 5.31 -1.34
CA THR A 563 23.80 4.69 -0.01
C THR A 563 23.59 5.72 1.08
N GLY A 564 23.07 5.31 2.24
CA GLY A 564 22.68 6.25 3.28
C GLY A 564 22.07 5.59 4.50
N ILE A 565 21.51 6.44 5.36
CA ILE A 565 20.81 6.06 6.59
C ILE A 565 19.39 6.61 6.52
N GLY A 566 18.41 5.77 6.80
CA GLY A 566 17.02 6.14 7.01
C GLY A 566 16.67 6.12 8.49
N LEU A 567 15.89 7.12 8.91
CA LEU A 567 15.26 7.23 10.21
C LEU A 567 13.75 7.23 10.02
N ASN A 568 13.04 6.32 10.69
CA ASN A 568 11.59 6.41 10.89
C ASN A 568 11.30 6.61 12.38
N TYR A 569 10.35 7.48 12.70
CA TYR A 569 9.95 7.75 14.07
C TYR A 569 8.48 8.15 14.13
N PHE A 570 7.79 7.75 15.21
CA PHE A 570 6.45 8.22 15.51
C PHE A 570 6.28 8.45 17.01
N SER A 571 5.44 9.42 17.38
CA SER A 571 5.19 9.77 18.77
C SER A 571 4.39 8.69 19.50
N LYS A 572 4.51 8.66 20.83
CA LYS A 572 3.88 7.63 21.68
C LYS A 572 2.35 7.78 21.67
N TYR A 573 1.61 6.70 21.38
CA TYR A 573 0.15 6.69 21.29
C TYR A 573 -0.45 5.31 21.61
N TYR A 574 -1.77 5.23 21.78
CA TYR A 574 -2.50 3.98 21.98
C TYR A 574 -2.73 3.26 20.65
N ALA A 575 -1.75 2.48 20.20
CA ALA A 575 -1.90 1.73 18.95
C ALA A 575 -2.97 0.65 19.07
N ASN A 576 -3.70 0.42 17.98
CA ASN A 576 -4.67 -0.66 17.91
C ASN A 576 -3.96 -2.02 18.06
N GLU A 577 -4.61 -2.96 18.76
CA GLU A 577 -4.12 -4.31 18.97
C GLU A 577 -4.65 -5.23 17.86
N TYR A 578 -3.85 -6.22 17.45
CA TYR A 578 -4.24 -7.14 16.38
C TYR A 578 -4.98 -8.36 16.93
N ASN A 579 -6.14 -8.65 16.37
CA ASN A 579 -6.93 -9.84 16.65
C ASN A 579 -6.67 -10.92 15.57
N PRO A 580 -6.05 -12.06 15.94
CA PRO A 580 -5.66 -13.09 14.98
C PRO A 580 -6.83 -13.89 14.39
N LEU A 581 -7.95 -14.02 15.12
CA LEU A 581 -9.14 -14.77 14.70
C LEU A 581 -9.88 -14.05 13.57
N LEU A 582 -10.02 -12.73 13.69
CA LEU A 582 -10.67 -11.91 12.65
C LEU A 582 -9.69 -11.46 11.57
N ALA A 583 -8.38 -11.51 11.85
CA ALA A 583 -7.35 -10.78 11.10
C ALA A 583 -7.69 -9.28 10.96
N GLU A 584 -8.07 -8.67 12.08
CA GLU A 584 -8.50 -7.27 12.18
C GLU A 584 -7.79 -6.56 13.34
N PHE A 585 -7.84 -5.23 13.34
CA PHE A 585 -7.33 -4.42 14.45
C PHE A 585 -8.47 -3.96 15.36
N GLN A 586 -8.23 -4.04 16.67
CA GLN A 586 -9.14 -3.59 17.73
C GLN A 586 -8.57 -2.36 18.44
N VAL A 587 -9.43 -1.44 18.86
CA VAL A 587 -9.00 -0.29 19.65
C VAL A 587 -8.63 -0.71 21.07
N GLN A 588 -7.73 0.01 21.72
CA GLN A 588 -7.42 -0.19 23.14
C GLN A 588 -6.83 1.10 23.72
N ASP A 589 -6.94 1.28 25.03
CA ASP A 589 -6.48 2.47 25.76
C ASP A 589 -5.60 2.13 26.99
N ALA A 590 -5.07 0.90 27.04
CA ALA A 590 -4.28 0.40 28.16
C ALA A 590 -2.77 0.60 27.97
N GLN A 591 -2.24 0.33 26.77
CA GLN A 591 -0.80 0.38 26.48
C GLN A 591 -0.48 1.37 25.37
N LYS A 592 0.47 2.29 25.61
CA LYS A 592 1.01 3.14 24.55
C LYS A 592 2.30 2.58 23.98
N ILE A 593 2.46 2.63 22.65
CA ILE A 593 3.69 2.29 21.92
C ILE A 593 4.22 3.50 21.14
N GLY A 594 5.48 3.45 20.73
CA GLY A 594 6.15 4.53 19.97
C GLY A 594 7.23 5.23 20.78
N ASN A 595 7.71 6.37 20.28
CA ASN A 595 8.84 7.11 20.86
C ASN A 595 10.16 6.32 20.87
N TYR A 596 10.43 5.56 19.82
CA TYR A 596 11.71 4.89 19.60
C TYR A 596 12.16 5.11 18.14
N PRO A 597 13.45 5.36 17.87
CA PRO A 597 13.95 5.55 16.53
C PRO A 597 14.10 4.21 15.81
N MET A 598 13.75 4.16 14.52
CA MET A 598 14.08 3.03 13.64
C MET A 598 15.14 3.49 12.66
N LEU A 599 16.35 2.95 12.81
CA LEU A 599 17.51 3.32 12.01
C LEU A 599 17.92 2.16 11.11
N ASP A 600 17.92 2.44 9.80
CA ASP A 600 18.27 1.48 8.75
C ASP A 600 19.40 2.05 7.89
N PHE A 601 20.44 1.26 7.65
CA PHE A 601 21.44 1.58 6.63
C PHE A 601 21.04 0.92 5.32
N PHE A 602 21.23 1.61 4.19
CA PHE A 602 20.92 1.07 2.88
C PHE A 602 22.00 1.36 1.84
N LEU A 603 22.11 0.46 0.87
CA LEU A 603 22.93 0.58 -0.31
C LEU A 603 22.13 0.08 -1.51
N ASN A 604 21.93 0.98 -2.48
CA ASN A 604 21.30 0.70 -3.75
C ASN A 604 22.31 0.95 -4.87
N ALA A 605 22.50 -0.02 -5.76
CA ALA A 605 23.37 0.12 -6.92
C ALA A 605 22.58 -0.18 -8.19
N LYS A 606 22.79 0.60 -9.26
CA LYS A 606 22.22 0.37 -10.58
C LYS A 606 23.34 0.13 -11.59
N VAL A 607 23.31 -1.01 -12.28
CA VAL A 607 24.17 -1.34 -13.42
C VAL A 607 23.27 -1.63 -14.62
N ARG A 608 23.28 -0.75 -15.62
CA ARG A 608 22.36 -0.79 -16.77
C ARG A 608 20.89 -0.95 -16.33
N THR A 609 20.30 -2.13 -16.49
CA THR A 609 18.90 -2.44 -16.20
C THR A 609 18.71 -3.27 -14.93
N MET A 610 19.82 -3.67 -14.29
CA MET A 610 19.86 -4.39 -13.02
C MET A 610 20.02 -3.39 -11.88
N ARG A 611 19.27 -3.61 -10.81
CA ARG A 611 19.36 -2.89 -9.54
C ARG A 611 19.63 -3.89 -8.43
N ILE A 612 20.60 -3.57 -7.58
CA ILE A 612 21.01 -4.36 -6.42
C ILE A 612 20.67 -3.54 -5.18
N PHE A 613 20.10 -4.20 -4.18
CA PHE A 613 19.64 -3.59 -2.94
C PHE A 613 20.24 -4.34 -1.77
N PHE A 614 20.76 -3.59 -0.81
CA PHE A 614 21.28 -4.11 0.45
C PHE A 614 20.81 -3.21 1.58
N SER A 615 20.39 -3.80 2.70
CA SER A 615 20.05 -3.04 3.90
C SER A 615 20.47 -3.75 5.19
N LEU A 616 20.81 -2.93 6.19
CA LEU A 616 20.98 -3.32 7.58
C LEU A 616 19.86 -2.65 8.36
N GLU A 617 18.78 -3.36 8.61
CA GLU A 617 17.63 -2.82 9.32
C GLU A 617 17.87 -2.89 10.83
N GLN A 618 17.43 -1.86 11.57
CA GLN A 618 17.56 -1.80 13.02
C GLN A 618 19.03 -1.92 13.51
N PHE A 619 20.00 -1.37 12.76
CA PHE A 619 21.44 -1.53 13.07
C PHE A 619 21.86 -0.94 14.43
N HIS A 620 21.08 -0.03 14.99
CA HIS A 620 21.31 0.53 16.32
C HIS A 620 21.05 -0.47 17.47
N VAL A 621 20.24 -1.51 17.25
CA VAL A 621 19.94 -2.53 18.27
C VAL A 621 21.19 -3.32 18.67
N PRO A 622 21.96 -3.94 17.76
CA PRO A 622 23.21 -4.60 18.15
C PRO A 622 24.25 -3.60 18.68
N LEU A 623 24.27 -2.36 18.17
CA LEU A 623 25.19 -1.32 18.67
C LEU A 623 24.92 -0.96 20.14
N SER A 624 23.65 -0.91 20.56
CA SER A 624 23.30 -0.66 21.97
C SER A 624 23.77 -1.76 22.91
N SER A 625 23.89 -3.00 22.41
CA SER A 625 24.47 -4.11 23.18
C SER A 625 25.99 -3.98 23.34
N LEU A 626 26.66 -3.28 22.41
CA LEU A 626 28.11 -2.99 22.48
C LEU A 626 28.41 -1.76 23.36
N LEU A 627 27.48 -0.80 23.41
CA LEU A 627 27.63 0.46 24.17
C LEU A 627 26.45 0.70 25.14
N PRO A 628 26.16 -0.23 26.07
CA PRO A 628 24.96 -0.16 26.91
C PRO A 628 24.95 1.04 27.87
N SER A 629 26.12 1.50 28.30
CA SER A 629 26.27 2.70 29.14
C SER A 629 25.94 4.00 28.43
N VAL A 630 25.95 4.00 27.09
CA VAL A 630 25.71 5.19 26.25
C VAL A 630 24.34 5.14 25.59
N LEU A 631 23.91 3.97 25.12
CA LEU A 631 22.70 3.79 24.32
C LEU A 631 21.54 3.14 25.09
N GLY A 632 21.81 2.55 26.27
CA GLY A 632 20.79 1.92 27.11
C GLY A 632 20.18 0.65 26.50
N ASN A 633 19.06 0.22 27.07
CA ASN A 633 18.30 -0.93 26.62
C ASN A 633 17.42 -0.56 25.40
N PRO A 634 17.61 -1.17 24.22
CA PRO A 634 16.83 -0.84 23.02
C PRO A 634 15.46 -1.54 22.96
N TYR A 635 15.16 -2.52 23.82
CA TYR A 635 14.05 -3.46 23.63
C TYR A 635 12.69 -2.91 24.07
N HIS A 636 12.23 -1.85 23.40
CA HIS A 636 10.90 -1.27 23.60
C HIS A 636 10.21 -0.90 22.27
N TYR A 637 10.67 -1.48 21.16
CA TYR A 637 10.06 -1.30 19.84
C TYR A 637 8.92 -2.27 19.60
N TYR A 638 7.70 -1.73 19.52
CA TYR A 638 6.48 -2.50 19.28
C TYR A 638 5.80 -2.06 17.99
N ALA A 639 5.31 -3.01 17.20
CA ALA A 639 4.48 -2.74 16.03
C ALA A 639 2.99 -2.58 16.39
N THR A 640 2.58 -3.31 17.42
CA THR A 640 1.25 -3.31 18.04
C THR A 640 1.44 -3.71 19.51
N PRO A 641 0.50 -3.42 20.43
CA PRO A 641 0.55 -3.97 21.78
C PRO A 641 0.88 -5.47 21.77
N ARG A 642 1.78 -5.89 22.67
CA ARG A 642 2.26 -7.28 22.83
C ARG A 642 2.96 -7.91 21.62
N GLN A 643 3.20 -7.19 20.52
CA GLN A 643 4.00 -7.70 19.41
C GLN A 643 5.14 -6.74 19.05
N PRO A 644 6.39 -7.16 19.33
CA PRO A 644 7.56 -6.36 19.00
C PRO A 644 7.68 -6.12 17.50
N TYR A 645 8.33 -5.02 17.15
CA TYR A 645 8.85 -4.86 15.80
C TYR A 645 10.04 -5.82 15.57
N ARG A 646 10.60 -5.84 14.37
CA ARG A 646 11.69 -6.76 14.01
C ARG A 646 12.99 -6.42 14.71
N ASP A 647 13.74 -7.45 15.08
CA ASP A 647 15.15 -7.33 15.46
C ASP A 647 16.01 -6.94 14.23
N PHE A 648 17.30 -6.69 14.48
CA PHE A 648 18.32 -6.50 13.45
C PHE A 648 18.29 -7.61 12.38
N ILE A 649 18.38 -7.19 11.12
CA ILE A 649 18.44 -8.08 9.98
C ILE A 649 19.20 -7.48 8.79
N ILE A 650 19.91 -8.35 8.08
CA ILE A 650 20.60 -8.07 6.83
C ILE A 650 19.70 -8.50 5.68
N ARG A 651 19.45 -7.62 4.71
CA ARG A 651 18.70 -7.98 3.49
C ARG A 651 19.51 -7.74 2.24
N LEU A 652 19.32 -8.65 1.29
CA LEU A 652 19.81 -8.55 -0.07
C LEU A 652 18.64 -8.68 -1.04
N GLY A 653 18.66 -7.88 -2.10
CA GLY A 653 17.70 -8.00 -3.19
C GLY A 653 18.27 -7.58 -4.53
N VAL A 654 17.64 -8.06 -5.59
CA VAL A 654 17.96 -7.73 -6.97
C VAL A 654 16.67 -7.49 -7.73
N LYS A 655 16.61 -6.45 -8.56
CA LYS A 655 15.58 -6.25 -9.58
C LYS A 655 16.22 -6.07 -10.94
N TRP A 656 15.88 -6.92 -11.90
CA TRP A 656 16.44 -6.92 -13.24
C TRP A 656 15.34 -6.85 -14.28
N ASN A 657 15.42 -5.84 -15.15
CA ASN A 657 14.60 -5.77 -16.36
C ASN A 657 15.42 -6.29 -17.55
N LEU A 658 14.97 -7.38 -18.15
CA LEU A 658 15.52 -7.98 -19.36
C LEU A 658 14.65 -7.54 -20.54
N PHE A 659 15.29 -6.88 -21.50
CA PHE A 659 14.69 -6.44 -22.76
C PHE A 659 15.25 -7.36 -23.84
N ASN A 660 14.43 -8.28 -24.35
CA ASN A 660 14.88 -9.38 -25.22
C ASN A 660 14.86 -9.02 -26.69
#